data_AF-A0A832CMM4-F1
#
_entry.id   AF-A0A832CMM4-F1
#
_cell.length_a   1.000
_cell.length_b   1.000
_cell.length_c   1.000
_cell.angle_alpha   90.00
_cell.angle_beta   90.00
_cell.angle_gamma   90.00
#
_symmetry.space_group_name_H-M   'P 1'
#
loop_
_entity.id
_entity.type
_entity.pdbx_description
1 polymer ?
#
loop_
_entity_poly.entity_id
_entity_poly.type
_entity_poly.pdbx_seq_one_letter_code
_entity_poly.pdbx_strand_id
1 'polypeptide(L)'
;MAQSVAALPVAAEAASLPPGLNFLGAAGTNKVGIVAAKVAGMERQSTLPRRLLGCRPLAGAAVLGLLALTGLSAPLRAAEPRPMQEADAAAENQQQGQDVRAAEQDQQPQTDQPADRAAADQPDTGEQKPKVQQAGAKQADGQMGEGQQPGGQQAQDQQAKDQQAEQQRLMRRMRALQRVLVRQRGGRAVLRPALANSEGEAFEDNVFFPPDRETMQLLTKAKELLKANRYTEAVKFLGKILTESEDHFFQPEKDQPIYRSLKAEAQRLIGSMPEAGREAYELEYGAVARRALEHAAATGDLAGLADVSRQYFHTRAGYEATYLLALANLDRNQPLAAALCLKRLQESPAAARLDPGLSFMLAVCWQRAGVTANAAAVLLDLRRRLPEGKVTVAGKRLPLAALPEASSRDAAAQAVAWLERVAGTAALPSLDAAREEWVLFRGSPARNARTRGGMPLLNRRWAVRVINDPFAQEELSRLAQAEADQGTASVPALQPLAVGGWVLMRGLTGLEAVDFRTGKRVWAGGVDESVRQLLESAAPSGLWENNPPLSQWLADRVWRDMVYGQMSSDGRHVYCVEDLGVSFVTPAQAGMVLANGRLLTQPTGPKPYNRLAAYELATEGKLRWELGSQPTEGGLPLAGAFFLGPPLPLAGRVYVLAELKGEVRLAAIEAMTGNVEWTQQLASLASSILEDPLRRNTGATPSYADGVLVCPTAVGAVVGVDLTTRSLLWGYQYPQEATADYRGAVALKLRASGMVLEDLAANQRWVDSTVTLAEGRVLLTPPESNELHCLDLVQGSLLWKRPRDDGMYVGCVHDGLVLIVGRTSLRAVRLATGEPAWTGEAVALPSGAAPSGRGFFNGELYFLPLSSGEVAAVRVRDGSIVARARSRTGSVPGNLICYQGAVISQGAQELECFFQIEDLRRQVAADLAEHPDDPAALARQGELLLDEGRHAEAIDHLRRSYALNADPHTRGLLVDALTEALASDFKQHREAVEELGSLATEPQEQSRYLRVVGQGLQREGEYWPAFETYL
;
A
#
# COMPACT_ATOMS: atom_id res chain seq x y z
N MET A 1 -5.28 20.16 60.58
CA MET A 1 -4.61 20.20 61.90
C MET A 1 -3.09 20.20 61.68
N ALA A 2 -2.28 20.43 62.73
CA ALA A 2 -0.82 20.29 62.71
C ALA A 2 -0.38 18.85 62.33
N GLN A 3 0.85 18.52 61.87
CA GLN A 3 2.14 19.22 61.63
C GLN A 3 2.95 18.36 60.61
N SER A 4 4.13 18.67 60.03
CA SER A 4 5.13 19.77 60.11
C SER A 4 5.79 19.97 58.70
N VAL A 5 6.48 21.06 58.33
CA VAL A 5 7.90 21.48 58.58
C VAL A 5 8.93 20.36 58.34
N ALA A 6 10.01 20.47 57.53
CA ALA A 6 10.61 21.55 56.71
C ALA A 6 10.97 21.02 55.28
N ALA A 7 11.20 21.75 54.19
CA ALA A 7 11.55 23.16 53.87
C ALA A 7 13.05 23.48 53.62
N LEU A 8 13.41 23.59 52.31
CA LEU A 8 14.47 24.45 51.71
C LEU A 8 15.97 24.09 51.96
N PRO A 9 16.94 24.65 51.21
CA PRO A 9 16.95 24.94 49.76
C PRO A 9 18.29 24.64 49.03
N VAL A 10 18.27 24.85 47.69
CA VAL A 10 19.33 25.40 46.80
C VAL A 10 20.75 25.58 47.35
N ALA A 11 21.72 25.03 46.62
CA ALA A 11 23.04 25.62 46.45
C ALA A 11 23.25 25.96 44.97
N ALA A 12 23.71 27.18 44.68
CA ALA A 12 24.16 27.61 43.35
C ALA A 12 25.62 28.03 43.46
N GLU A 13 26.44 27.74 42.44
CA GLU A 13 27.84 28.16 42.42
C GLU A 13 28.21 28.63 41.01
N ALA A 14 28.73 29.85 40.92
CA ALA A 14 29.15 30.49 39.68
C ALA A 14 30.29 31.48 39.97
N ALA A 15 31.48 31.27 39.40
CA ALA A 15 32.60 32.20 39.53
C ALA A 15 33.67 32.08 38.43
N SER A 16 34.26 33.23 38.12
CA SER A 16 35.64 33.48 37.65
C SER A 16 36.18 32.94 36.29
N LEU A 17 36.12 33.83 35.28
CA LEU A 17 37.32 34.34 34.57
C LEU A 17 37.93 35.52 35.41
N PRO A 18 39.07 36.20 35.09
CA PRO A 18 39.98 36.23 33.91
C PRO A 18 41.47 36.12 34.39
N PRO A 19 42.51 36.89 33.92
CA PRO A 19 42.91 37.50 32.61
C PRO A 19 44.27 36.94 32.07
N GLY A 20 44.77 37.23 30.85
CA GLY A 20 45.59 38.39 30.42
C GLY A 20 47.13 38.21 30.63
N LEU A 21 48.10 38.76 29.86
CA LEU A 21 48.13 39.64 28.67
C LEU A 21 49.54 39.71 27.98
N ASN A 22 49.59 39.57 26.65
CA ASN A 22 50.35 40.33 25.61
C ASN A 22 51.91 40.55 25.51
N PHE A 23 52.31 40.63 24.21
CA PHE A 23 53.17 41.61 23.49
C PHE A 23 54.67 41.39 23.15
N LEU A 24 54.94 41.32 21.82
CA LEU A 24 55.89 42.10 20.96
C LEU A 24 55.92 41.41 19.57
N GLY A 25 55.99 42.03 18.37
CA GLY A 25 55.96 43.39 17.79
C GLY A 25 56.00 43.22 16.24
N ALA A 26 55.81 44.19 15.33
CA ALA A 26 55.68 45.65 15.40
C ALA A 26 55.10 46.21 14.06
N ALA A 27 54.70 47.50 14.05
CA ALA A 27 54.41 48.38 12.89
C ALA A 27 53.30 47.99 11.87
N GLY A 28 52.59 48.92 11.22
CA GLY A 28 52.55 50.37 11.46
C GLY A 28 52.01 51.23 10.30
N THR A 29 50.90 51.95 10.56
CA THR A 29 50.39 53.16 9.86
C THR A 29 49.56 53.06 8.55
N ASN A 30 48.39 53.71 8.60
CA ASN A 30 47.76 54.58 7.58
C ASN A 30 47.16 53.96 6.28
N LYS A 31 46.05 54.47 5.70
CA LYS A 31 45.18 55.64 6.00
C LYS A 31 43.79 55.48 5.33
N VAL A 32 42.74 56.13 5.88
CA VAL A 32 41.52 56.76 5.26
C VAL A 32 40.85 56.07 4.03
N GLY A 33 39.53 55.95 3.89
CA GLY A 33 38.36 56.46 4.66
C GLY A 33 37.26 57.02 3.72
N ILE A 34 36.00 57.17 4.21
CA ILE A 34 34.77 57.61 3.48
C ILE A 34 34.22 56.51 2.53
N VAL A 35 32.97 56.00 2.54
CA VAL A 35 31.62 56.33 3.11
C VAL A 35 30.64 57.05 2.14
N ALA A 36 29.58 56.32 1.75
CA ALA A 36 28.28 56.79 1.20
C ALA A 36 28.25 57.48 -0.20
N ALA A 37 27.14 57.49 -0.97
CA ALA A 37 25.95 56.61 -1.08
C ALA A 37 25.07 57.03 -2.31
N LYS A 38 23.97 56.26 -2.54
CA LYS A 38 22.61 56.76 -2.87
C LYS A 38 22.11 56.85 -4.35
N VAL A 39 21.39 55.79 -4.76
CA VAL A 39 20.03 55.78 -5.40
C VAL A 39 19.82 56.26 -6.86
N ALA A 40 18.90 55.53 -7.54
CA ALA A 40 18.19 55.81 -8.82
C ALA A 40 19.00 55.69 -10.15
N GLY A 41 18.39 55.27 -11.27
CA GLY A 41 17.03 54.73 -11.43
C GLY A 41 16.63 54.44 -12.90
N MET A 42 15.51 53.73 -13.06
CA MET A 42 14.62 53.57 -14.24
C MET A 42 15.17 53.40 -15.69
N GLU A 43 14.77 52.26 -16.28
CA GLU A 43 14.19 52.09 -17.63
C GLU A 43 15.00 52.07 -18.95
N ARG A 44 14.45 51.24 -19.86
CA ARG A 44 14.49 51.23 -21.35
C ARG A 44 15.75 50.77 -22.13
N GLN A 45 15.63 49.52 -22.56
CA GLN A 45 15.57 49.11 -23.98
C GLN A 45 16.76 49.35 -24.94
N SER A 46 17.26 48.20 -25.44
CA SER A 46 17.44 47.86 -26.88
C SER A 46 18.85 47.85 -27.50
N THR A 47 18.94 47.07 -28.60
CA THR A 47 20.01 46.93 -29.61
C THR A 47 21.27 46.10 -29.29
N LEU A 48 21.30 44.94 -29.95
CA LEU A 48 22.46 44.17 -30.44
C LEU A 48 23.43 45.07 -31.29
N PRO A 49 24.71 44.70 -31.56
CA PRO A 49 25.09 43.34 -32.00
C PRO A 49 26.50 42.76 -31.68
N ARG A 50 26.61 41.45 -31.98
CA ARG A 50 27.79 40.61 -32.27
C ARG A 50 29.18 41.32 -32.34
N ARG A 51 30.18 40.74 -31.63
CA ARG A 51 31.30 40.05 -32.32
C ARG A 51 32.07 39.06 -31.44
N LEU A 52 32.71 38.11 -32.14
CA LEU A 52 33.45 36.95 -31.67
C LEU A 52 34.66 37.25 -30.78
N LEU A 53 34.88 36.42 -29.77
CA LEU A 53 36.18 35.82 -29.43
C LEU A 53 35.94 34.59 -28.53
N GLY A 54 36.80 33.57 -28.63
CA GLY A 54 36.62 32.32 -27.88
C GLY A 54 37.94 31.68 -27.49
N CYS A 55 38.00 31.11 -26.29
CA CYS A 55 39.13 30.35 -25.77
C CYS A 55 38.65 29.02 -25.20
N ARG A 56 39.43 27.96 -25.39
CA ARG A 56 39.22 26.62 -24.79
C ARG A 56 39.80 26.58 -23.36
N PRO A 57 39.30 25.70 -22.47
CA PRO A 57 39.97 25.41 -21.21
C PRO A 57 41.30 24.68 -21.44
N LEU A 58 42.24 24.87 -20.50
CA LEU A 58 43.55 24.21 -20.49
C LEU A 58 43.48 22.83 -19.83
N ALA A 59 44.27 21.88 -20.35
CA ALA A 59 44.56 20.61 -19.69
C ALA A 59 45.92 20.68 -18.98
N GLY A 60 46.06 19.98 -17.85
CA GLY A 60 47.30 19.89 -17.07
C GLY A 60 47.62 18.45 -16.68
N ALA A 61 48.72 17.93 -17.21
CA ALA A 61 49.43 16.75 -16.69
C ALA A 61 50.68 17.25 -15.93
N ALA A 62 51.56 16.47 -15.29
CA ALA A 62 51.72 15.04 -15.03
C ALA A 62 52.67 14.88 -13.81
N VAL A 63 52.85 13.67 -13.26
CA VAL A 63 54.15 13.19 -12.69
C VAL A 63 54.23 11.66 -12.92
N LEU A 64 55.44 11.11 -13.00
CA LEU A 64 55.77 9.78 -13.54
C LEU A 64 56.67 8.96 -12.60
N GLY A 65 56.61 7.62 -12.74
CA GLY A 65 57.72 6.71 -12.43
C GLY A 65 57.40 5.53 -11.48
N LEU A 66 58.06 4.37 -11.59
CA LEU A 66 58.90 3.84 -12.69
C LEU A 66 59.11 2.31 -12.51
N LEU A 67 59.78 1.67 -13.49
CA LEU A 67 60.25 0.26 -13.55
C LEU A 67 59.21 -0.80 -14.00
N ALA A 68 59.56 -1.84 -14.78
CA ALA A 68 60.21 -1.95 -16.11
C ALA A 68 60.65 -3.42 -16.35
N LEU A 69 60.99 -3.78 -17.62
CA LEU A 69 61.42 -5.11 -18.12
C LEU A 69 60.28 -6.17 -18.16
N THR A 70 60.04 -7.00 -19.20
CA THR A 70 60.50 -7.17 -20.61
C THR A 70 59.49 -8.15 -21.29
N GLY A 71 59.34 -8.34 -22.61
CA GLY A 71 59.98 -7.83 -23.84
C GLY A 71 59.50 -8.66 -25.07
N LEU A 72 59.91 -8.29 -26.31
CA LEU A 72 59.50 -8.88 -27.63
C LEU A 72 58.01 -8.63 -28.01
N SER A 73 57.58 -8.09 -29.17
CA SER A 73 58.03 -8.03 -30.59
C SER A 73 57.74 -9.29 -31.43
N ALA A 74 57.10 -9.25 -32.63
CA ALA A 74 56.45 -8.15 -33.37
C ALA A 74 55.30 -8.67 -34.33
N PRO A 75 55.09 -8.25 -35.61
CA PRO A 75 53.85 -7.54 -35.98
C PRO A 75 53.05 -8.06 -37.21
N LEU A 76 51.82 -7.58 -37.42
CA LEU A 76 51.01 -7.63 -38.66
C LEU A 76 49.81 -6.65 -38.57
N ARG A 77 49.10 -6.26 -39.65
CA ARG A 77 49.44 -5.25 -40.69
C ARG A 77 48.14 -4.79 -41.41
N ALA A 78 47.97 -3.49 -41.66
CA ALA A 78 46.84 -2.86 -42.40
C ALA A 78 45.43 -2.96 -41.73
N ALA A 79 44.42 -2.15 -42.08
CA ALA A 79 44.30 -1.12 -43.13
C ALA A 79 43.54 0.15 -42.66
N GLU A 80 43.68 1.25 -43.40
CA GLU A 80 42.89 2.49 -43.24
C GLU A 80 41.53 2.41 -43.96
N PRO A 81 40.62 3.35 -43.68
CA PRO A 81 39.96 4.07 -44.79
C PRO A 81 39.98 5.60 -44.64
N ARG A 82 39.93 6.32 -45.78
CA ARG A 82 39.69 7.78 -45.89
C ARG A 82 38.47 8.08 -46.79
N PRO A 83 37.87 9.30 -46.73
CA PRO A 83 36.52 9.57 -47.25
C PRO A 83 36.44 10.49 -48.49
N MET A 84 35.29 10.46 -49.19
CA MET A 84 34.64 11.54 -50.00
C MET A 84 33.26 11.01 -50.49
N GLN A 85 32.13 11.71 -50.32
CA GLN A 85 31.52 12.84 -51.09
C GLN A 85 30.73 12.46 -52.37
N GLU A 86 29.42 12.79 -52.31
CA GLU A 86 28.51 13.40 -53.33
C GLU A 86 28.71 13.20 -54.85
N ALA A 87 27.64 12.80 -55.58
CA ALA A 87 26.95 13.64 -56.60
C ALA A 87 25.82 12.94 -57.42
N ASP A 88 24.70 13.67 -57.55
CA ASP A 88 23.65 13.81 -58.60
C ASP A 88 23.45 12.88 -59.83
N ALA A 89 22.16 12.57 -60.10
CA ALA A 89 21.44 12.69 -61.40
C ALA A 89 19.92 12.42 -61.17
N ALA A 90 18.96 13.33 -61.38
CA ALA A 90 18.39 13.83 -62.65
C ALA A 90 17.52 12.78 -63.39
N ALA A 91 16.26 13.03 -63.78
CA ALA A 91 15.38 14.22 -63.69
C ALA A 91 13.86 13.77 -63.59
N GLU A 92 12.76 14.46 -63.95
CA GLU A 92 12.53 15.69 -64.74
C GLU A 92 11.15 16.39 -64.45
N ASN A 93 10.33 16.68 -65.47
CA ASN A 93 9.12 17.51 -65.56
C ASN A 93 7.78 16.72 -65.40
N GLN A 94 6.54 17.27 -65.24
CA GLN A 94 5.95 18.63 -65.26
C GLN A 94 4.53 18.59 -64.57
N GLN A 95 3.69 19.63 -64.38
CA GLN A 95 3.73 21.07 -64.70
C GLN A 95 3.12 21.99 -63.59
N GLN A 96 1.88 22.49 -63.74
CA GLN A 96 1.27 23.62 -63.01
C GLN A 96 -0.28 23.53 -62.96
N GLY A 97 -0.94 24.22 -62.02
CA GLY A 97 -2.39 24.51 -62.05
C GLY A 97 -2.90 25.14 -60.75
N GLN A 98 -3.75 26.17 -60.82
CA GLN A 98 -4.25 26.94 -59.67
C GLN A 98 -5.77 27.19 -59.69
N ASP A 99 -6.30 27.51 -58.50
CA ASP A 99 -7.45 28.40 -58.19
C ASP A 99 -8.94 27.98 -58.42
N VAL A 100 -9.59 27.66 -57.29
CA VAL A 100 -10.70 28.42 -56.64
C VAL A 100 -12.14 28.44 -57.24
N ARG A 101 -13.13 28.24 -56.32
CA ARG A 101 -14.57 28.68 -56.24
C ARG A 101 -15.76 27.71 -56.51
N ALA A 102 -16.46 27.40 -55.40
CA ALA A 102 -17.89 27.66 -55.10
C ALA A 102 -19.06 26.77 -55.62
N ALA A 103 -19.98 26.46 -54.66
CA ALA A 103 -21.44 26.24 -54.79
C ALA A 103 -21.96 25.01 -55.59
N GLU A 104 -23.14 24.41 -55.37
CA GLU A 104 -24.13 24.43 -54.25
C GLU A 104 -24.95 23.10 -54.25
N GLN A 105 -26.09 23.02 -53.52
CA GLN A 105 -27.03 21.87 -53.45
C GLN A 105 -27.83 21.71 -54.79
N ASP A 106 -28.62 20.66 -55.09
CA ASP A 106 -29.65 19.97 -54.29
C ASP A 106 -30.30 18.73 -55.03
N GLN A 107 -31.21 18.01 -54.35
CA GLN A 107 -32.34 17.17 -54.85
C GLN A 107 -32.17 15.70 -55.37
N GLN A 108 -33.30 14.97 -55.26
CA GLN A 108 -33.58 13.53 -55.55
C GLN A 108 -34.53 13.42 -56.80
N PRO A 109 -35.22 12.28 -57.16
CA PRO A 109 -35.25 10.89 -56.67
C PRO A 109 -35.21 9.80 -57.80
N GLN A 110 -35.61 8.54 -57.50
CA GLN A 110 -35.71 7.40 -58.45
C GLN A 110 -36.95 6.51 -58.22
N THR A 111 -37.49 5.90 -59.28
CA THR A 111 -38.41 4.74 -59.28
C THR A 111 -38.18 3.82 -60.49
N ASP A 112 -38.31 2.50 -60.33
CA ASP A 112 -39.27 1.59 -61.03
C ASP A 112 -38.84 0.09 -61.16
N GLN A 113 -39.81 -0.76 -61.52
CA GLN A 113 -39.77 -2.25 -61.59
C GLN A 113 -39.66 -2.73 -63.09
N PRO A 114 -40.25 -3.83 -63.66
CA PRO A 114 -41.04 -5.01 -63.20
C PRO A 114 -40.52 -6.36 -63.83
N ALA A 115 -41.35 -7.35 -64.26
CA ALA A 115 -41.97 -8.45 -63.49
C ALA A 115 -42.37 -9.66 -64.43
N ASP A 116 -43.31 -10.54 -63.99
CA ASP A 116 -44.06 -11.61 -64.74
C ASP A 116 -43.37 -12.97 -65.05
N ARG A 117 -44.03 -14.17 -65.11
CA ARG A 117 -45.41 -14.71 -64.83
C ARG A 117 -45.28 -16.25 -64.51
N ALA A 118 -46.23 -17.21 -64.32
CA ALA A 118 -47.70 -17.45 -64.43
C ALA A 118 -48.11 -18.73 -63.60
N ALA A 119 -49.15 -19.52 -63.93
CA ALA A 119 -50.55 -19.47 -63.42
C ALA A 119 -51.31 -20.84 -63.51
N ALA A 120 -52.55 -20.94 -62.96
CA ALA A 120 -53.65 -21.93 -63.22
C ALA A 120 -53.55 -23.41 -62.71
N ASP A 121 -54.62 -24.16 -62.28
CA ASP A 121 -55.99 -23.82 -61.81
C ASP A 121 -56.72 -24.96 -60.98
N GLN A 122 -58.00 -24.70 -60.61
CA GLN A 122 -59.05 -25.27 -59.69
C GLN A 122 -59.65 -26.71 -59.88
N PRO A 123 -60.68 -27.24 -59.09
CA PRO A 123 -61.77 -26.55 -58.31
C PRO A 123 -62.35 -27.12 -56.95
N ASP A 124 -63.08 -26.23 -56.22
CA ASP A 124 -64.27 -26.35 -55.26
C ASP A 124 -64.37 -27.43 -54.12
N THR A 125 -65.10 -27.32 -52.98
CA THR A 125 -66.14 -26.41 -52.35
C THR A 125 -66.04 -26.42 -50.78
N GLY A 126 -66.68 -25.48 -50.03
CA GLY A 126 -67.31 -25.83 -48.70
C GLY A 126 -67.14 -24.97 -47.39
N GLU A 127 -67.91 -23.88 -47.22
CA GLU A 127 -68.66 -23.40 -46.00
C GLU A 127 -68.09 -23.15 -44.55
N GLN A 128 -68.27 -21.90 -44.04
CA GLN A 128 -68.68 -21.43 -42.65
C GLN A 128 -67.79 -21.67 -41.39
N LYS A 129 -67.73 -20.85 -40.29
CA LYS A 129 -68.28 -19.51 -39.86
C LYS A 129 -67.47 -18.90 -38.64
N PRO A 130 -67.54 -17.58 -38.29
CA PRO A 130 -66.65 -16.94 -37.27
C PRO A 130 -67.29 -16.01 -36.15
N LYS A 131 -66.43 -15.37 -35.30
CA LYS A 131 -66.65 -14.34 -34.21
C LYS A 131 -66.83 -14.89 -32.76
N VAL A 132 -66.68 -14.18 -31.62
CA VAL A 132 -66.93 -12.75 -31.17
C VAL A 132 -65.86 -12.23 -30.13
N GLN A 133 -65.97 -10.98 -29.65
CA GLN A 133 -65.04 -10.21 -28.76
C GLN A 133 -65.57 -9.98 -27.31
N GLN A 134 -64.63 -9.69 -26.38
CA GLN A 134 -64.63 -8.77 -25.19
C GLN A 134 -65.80 -8.62 -24.18
N ALA A 135 -65.40 -8.34 -22.91
CA ALA A 135 -66.14 -7.79 -21.75
C ALA A 135 -67.26 -8.66 -21.10
N GLY A 136 -67.65 -8.51 -19.82
CA GLY A 136 -66.99 -7.85 -18.67
C GLY A 136 -67.89 -6.92 -17.80
N ALA A 137 -68.49 -7.41 -16.69
CA ALA A 137 -69.06 -6.58 -15.60
C ALA A 137 -69.56 -7.36 -14.34
N LYS A 138 -69.36 -6.73 -13.16
CA LYS A 138 -70.21 -6.66 -11.92
C LYS A 138 -70.92 -7.89 -11.29
N GLN A 139 -70.65 -8.10 -9.99
CA GLN A 139 -71.59 -8.22 -8.84
C GLN A 139 -70.76 -8.01 -7.54
N ALA A 140 -71.11 -7.28 -6.47
CA ALA A 140 -72.35 -6.73 -5.88
C ALA A 140 -72.94 -7.57 -4.71
N ASP A 141 -72.79 -7.02 -3.50
CA ASP A 141 -73.42 -7.21 -2.17
C ASP A 141 -74.26 -8.48 -1.84
N GLY A 142 -74.02 -9.03 -0.65
CA GLY A 142 -74.88 -10.03 0.01
C GLY A 142 -74.45 -10.36 1.44
N GLN A 143 -75.35 -10.23 2.41
CA GLN A 143 -75.08 -10.37 3.86
C GLN A 143 -75.77 -11.63 4.45
N MET A 144 -75.18 -12.19 5.51
CA MET A 144 -75.82 -13.00 6.58
C MET A 144 -76.41 -14.39 6.20
N GLY A 145 -76.21 -15.38 7.09
CA GLY A 145 -76.86 -16.71 7.01
C GLY A 145 -76.12 -17.79 7.80
N GLU A 146 -76.68 -18.24 8.92
CA GLU A 146 -76.08 -19.24 9.82
C GLU A 146 -76.30 -20.69 9.31
N GLY A 147 -75.44 -21.64 9.72
CA GLY A 147 -75.65 -23.06 9.42
C GLY A 147 -74.47 -23.98 9.76
N GLN A 148 -74.34 -24.40 11.03
CA GLN A 148 -73.29 -25.32 11.47
C GLN A 148 -73.61 -26.79 11.13
N GLN A 149 -72.67 -27.50 10.49
CA GLN A 149 -72.40 -28.93 10.78
C GLN A 149 -70.89 -29.24 10.62
N PRO A 150 -70.27 -30.01 11.54
CA PRO A 150 -68.84 -30.31 11.49
C PRO A 150 -68.53 -31.56 10.63
N GLY A 151 -67.47 -31.50 9.81
CA GLY A 151 -66.97 -32.68 9.08
C GLY A 151 -65.92 -32.41 8.00
N GLY A 152 -65.92 -31.21 7.38
CA GLY A 152 -65.07 -30.94 6.20
C GLY A 152 -63.56 -30.86 6.46
N GLN A 153 -63.13 -30.43 7.65
CA GLN A 153 -61.73 -30.06 7.93
C GLN A 153 -60.73 -31.18 7.63
N GLN A 154 -61.00 -32.41 8.07
CA GLN A 154 -60.05 -33.52 7.94
C GLN A 154 -59.87 -33.98 6.48
N ALA A 155 -60.89 -33.84 5.64
CA ALA A 155 -60.78 -34.17 4.21
C ALA A 155 -59.95 -33.13 3.45
N GLN A 156 -60.14 -31.84 3.74
CA GLN A 156 -59.39 -30.75 3.11
C GLN A 156 -57.93 -30.72 3.58
N ASP A 157 -57.66 -30.94 4.88
CA ASP A 157 -56.30 -31.09 5.42
C ASP A 157 -55.57 -32.27 4.76
N GLN A 158 -56.27 -33.38 4.48
CA GLN A 158 -55.66 -34.54 3.83
C GLN A 158 -55.36 -34.27 2.35
N GLN A 159 -56.28 -33.66 1.60
CA GLN A 159 -56.02 -33.24 0.22
C GLN A 159 -54.87 -32.23 0.13
N ALA A 160 -54.76 -31.28 1.07
CA ALA A 160 -53.65 -30.33 1.13
C ALA A 160 -52.31 -31.03 1.41
N LYS A 161 -52.28 -32.01 2.32
CA LYS A 161 -51.09 -32.83 2.62
C LYS A 161 -50.68 -33.71 1.43
N ASP A 162 -51.63 -34.30 0.72
CA ASP A 162 -51.36 -35.14 -0.45
C ASP A 162 -50.87 -34.32 -1.64
N GLN A 163 -51.42 -33.12 -1.88
CA GLN A 163 -50.88 -32.18 -2.87
C GLN A 163 -49.47 -31.68 -2.50
N GLN A 164 -49.20 -31.37 -1.22
CA GLN A 164 -47.84 -31.05 -0.77
C GLN A 164 -46.88 -32.24 -0.94
N ALA A 165 -47.32 -33.47 -0.66
CA ALA A 165 -46.52 -34.68 -0.85
C ALA A 165 -46.22 -34.93 -2.34
N GLU A 166 -47.17 -34.65 -3.24
CA GLU A 166 -46.96 -34.74 -4.68
C GLU A 166 -46.02 -33.66 -5.21
N GLN A 167 -46.19 -32.39 -4.79
CA GLN A 167 -45.25 -31.32 -5.11
C GLN A 167 -43.83 -31.62 -4.60
N GLN A 168 -43.69 -32.19 -3.40
CA GLN A 168 -42.39 -32.64 -2.88
C GLN A 168 -41.81 -33.82 -3.68
N ARG A 169 -42.64 -34.75 -4.16
CA ARG A 169 -42.21 -35.84 -5.07
C ARG A 169 -41.76 -35.29 -6.43
N LEU A 170 -42.47 -34.30 -6.98
CA LEU A 170 -42.11 -33.62 -8.22
C LEU A 170 -40.79 -32.87 -8.07
N MET A 171 -40.62 -32.08 -7.00
CA MET A 171 -39.36 -31.38 -6.68
C MET A 171 -38.20 -32.33 -6.42
N ARG A 172 -38.43 -33.50 -5.81
CA ARG A 172 -37.40 -34.57 -5.68
C ARG A 172 -37.04 -35.17 -7.04
N ARG A 173 -38.00 -35.38 -7.95
CA ARG A 173 -37.75 -35.83 -9.34
C ARG A 173 -36.99 -34.78 -10.16
N MET A 174 -37.35 -33.50 -10.07
CA MET A 174 -36.61 -32.42 -10.73
C MET A 174 -35.18 -32.30 -10.20
N ARG A 175 -34.97 -32.31 -8.87
CA ARG A 175 -33.63 -32.33 -8.28
C ARG A 175 -32.82 -33.57 -8.66
N ALA A 176 -33.46 -34.72 -8.88
CA ALA A 176 -32.80 -35.92 -9.39
C ALA A 176 -32.37 -35.76 -10.87
N LEU A 177 -33.24 -35.24 -11.74
CA LEU A 177 -32.91 -34.95 -13.15
C LEU A 177 -31.80 -33.89 -13.26
N GLN A 178 -31.84 -32.84 -12.44
CA GLN A 178 -30.81 -31.81 -12.38
C GLN A 178 -29.45 -32.38 -11.95
N ARG A 179 -29.42 -33.33 -11.01
CA ARG A 179 -28.21 -34.10 -10.63
C ARG A 179 -27.73 -35.07 -11.72
N VAL A 180 -28.58 -35.49 -12.65
CA VAL A 180 -28.18 -36.32 -13.81
C VAL A 180 -27.59 -35.46 -14.93
N LEU A 181 -28.16 -34.30 -15.26
CA LEU A 181 -27.60 -33.41 -16.30
C LEU A 181 -26.24 -32.80 -15.92
N VAL A 182 -25.98 -32.52 -14.64
CA VAL A 182 -24.65 -32.06 -14.17
C VAL A 182 -23.57 -33.14 -14.38
N ARG A 183 -23.94 -34.40 -14.60
CA ARG A 183 -23.02 -35.55 -14.69
C ARG A 183 -22.33 -35.76 -16.05
N GLN A 184 -22.52 -34.84 -17.02
CA GLN A 184 -21.93 -34.93 -18.38
C GLN A 184 -20.99 -33.78 -18.76
N ARG A 185 -20.44 -33.03 -17.78
CA ARG A 185 -19.16 -32.32 -17.96
C ARG A 185 -18.17 -32.78 -16.90
N GLY A 186 -16.92 -32.98 -17.30
CA GLY A 186 -15.96 -33.80 -16.56
C GLY A 186 -15.43 -33.15 -15.28
N GLY A 187 -15.52 -33.87 -14.17
CA GLY A 187 -14.95 -33.50 -12.86
C GLY A 187 -15.28 -34.56 -11.82
N ARG A 188 -14.27 -35.25 -11.27
CA ARG A 188 -14.47 -36.44 -10.42
C ARG A 188 -14.59 -36.07 -8.93
N ALA A 189 -15.68 -35.40 -8.57
CA ALA A 189 -15.96 -35.06 -7.17
C ALA A 189 -16.11 -36.30 -6.28
N VAL A 190 -15.40 -36.33 -5.16
CA VAL A 190 -15.54 -37.34 -4.09
C VAL A 190 -16.37 -36.72 -2.97
N LEU A 191 -17.54 -37.30 -2.69
CA LEU A 191 -18.37 -36.89 -1.56
C LEU A 191 -17.99 -37.70 -0.31
N ARG A 192 -17.52 -37.01 0.74
CA ARG A 192 -17.45 -37.54 2.11
C ARG A 192 -18.68 -37.08 2.90
N PRO A 193 -19.30 -37.95 3.73
CA PRO A 193 -20.31 -37.54 4.70
C PRO A 193 -19.65 -37.00 5.96
N ALA A 194 -20.17 -35.91 6.52
CA ALA A 194 -19.74 -35.41 7.82
C ALA A 194 -20.32 -36.27 8.96
N LEU A 195 -19.45 -36.68 9.88
CA LEU A 195 -19.80 -37.18 11.21
C LEU A 195 -18.83 -36.56 12.21
N ALA A 196 -19.35 -36.04 13.32
CA ALA A 196 -18.54 -35.37 14.33
C ALA A 196 -17.79 -36.38 15.22
N ASN A 197 -16.57 -36.01 15.63
CA ASN A 197 -16.22 -35.87 17.05
C ASN A 197 -14.88 -35.14 17.22
N SER A 198 -14.58 -34.79 18.47
CA SER A 198 -13.52 -33.89 18.91
C SER A 198 -12.11 -34.48 18.93
N GLU A 199 -11.13 -33.57 19.04
CA GLU A 199 -9.68 -33.78 19.29
C GLU A 199 -8.87 -34.34 18.12
N GLY A 200 -7.99 -33.51 17.57
CA GLY A 200 -7.05 -33.87 16.49
C GLY A 200 -7.47 -33.47 15.08
N GLU A 201 -7.73 -32.18 14.84
CA GLU A 201 -7.96 -31.67 13.48
C GLU A 201 -6.69 -31.77 12.64
N ALA A 202 -6.65 -32.78 11.75
CA ALA A 202 -5.69 -32.82 10.66
C ALA A 202 -6.10 -31.81 9.58
N PHE A 203 -5.11 -31.10 9.02
CA PHE A 203 -5.31 -30.20 7.88
C PHE A 203 -5.69 -31.00 6.61
N GLU A 204 -6.98 -31.35 6.44
CA GLU A 204 -7.42 -32.22 5.33
C GLU A 204 -7.31 -31.55 3.94
N ASP A 205 -7.38 -30.21 3.87
CA ASP A 205 -7.13 -29.43 2.65
C ASP A 205 -5.82 -28.63 2.77
N ASN A 206 -4.76 -29.10 2.11
CA ASN A 206 -3.48 -28.39 2.00
C ASN A 206 -3.54 -27.35 0.87
N VAL A 207 -3.38 -26.07 1.23
CA VAL A 207 -3.41 -24.93 0.30
C VAL A 207 -2.18 -24.89 -0.63
N PHE A 208 -1.04 -25.42 -0.21
CA PHE A 208 0.18 -25.46 -1.01
C PHE A 208 0.17 -26.66 -1.96
N PHE A 209 0.38 -26.42 -3.26
CA PHE A 209 0.55 -27.52 -4.21
C PHE A 209 1.70 -28.44 -3.75
N PRO A 210 1.46 -29.76 -3.58
CA PRO A 210 2.56 -30.70 -3.41
C PRO A 210 3.40 -30.71 -4.70
N PRO A 211 4.72 -30.95 -4.63
CA PRO A 211 5.53 -31.03 -5.84
C PRO A 211 5.07 -32.23 -6.67
N ASP A 212 5.34 -32.19 -7.97
CA ASP A 212 4.97 -33.29 -8.84
C ASP A 212 5.61 -34.63 -8.40
N ARG A 213 4.99 -35.73 -8.83
CA ARG A 213 5.40 -37.07 -8.42
C ARG A 213 6.79 -37.47 -8.90
N GLU A 214 7.35 -36.83 -9.91
CA GLU A 214 8.72 -37.08 -10.35
C GLU A 214 9.70 -36.31 -9.45
N THR A 215 9.51 -35.01 -9.25
CA THR A 215 10.39 -34.17 -8.41
C THR A 215 10.50 -34.67 -6.97
N MET A 216 9.40 -35.09 -6.34
CA MET A 216 9.46 -35.74 -5.03
C MET A 216 10.22 -37.08 -5.04
N GLN A 217 10.18 -37.83 -6.14
CA GLN A 217 11.01 -39.04 -6.29
C GLN A 217 12.49 -38.70 -6.47
N LEU A 218 12.85 -37.60 -7.16
CA LEU A 218 14.25 -37.15 -7.27
C LEU A 218 14.83 -36.90 -5.88
N LEU A 219 14.12 -36.13 -5.04
CA LEU A 219 14.54 -35.81 -3.67
C LEU A 219 14.63 -37.06 -2.78
N THR A 220 13.68 -37.98 -2.91
CA THR A 220 13.67 -39.24 -2.14
C THR A 220 14.87 -40.13 -2.51
N LYS A 221 15.08 -40.38 -3.81
CA LYS A 221 16.22 -41.15 -4.34
C LYS A 221 17.56 -40.51 -3.96
N ALA A 222 17.66 -39.18 -4.02
CA ALA A 222 18.86 -38.47 -3.56
C ALA A 222 19.15 -38.73 -2.07
N LYS A 223 18.13 -38.63 -1.19
CA LYS A 223 18.29 -38.88 0.25
C LYS A 223 18.66 -40.34 0.57
N GLU A 224 18.20 -41.30 -0.23
CA GLU A 224 18.61 -42.72 -0.13
C GLU A 224 20.06 -42.92 -0.57
N LEU A 225 20.46 -42.36 -1.71
CA LEU A 225 21.82 -42.45 -2.24
C LEU A 225 22.85 -41.76 -1.34
N LEU A 226 22.49 -40.64 -0.69
CA LEU A 226 23.34 -39.99 0.31
C LEU A 226 23.55 -40.87 1.55
N LYS A 227 22.52 -41.55 2.06
CA LYS A 227 22.65 -42.54 3.15
C LYS A 227 23.54 -43.73 2.75
N ALA A 228 23.57 -44.07 1.47
CA ALA A 228 24.44 -45.10 0.89
C ALA A 228 25.84 -44.59 0.47
N ASN A 229 26.18 -43.33 0.76
CA ASN A 229 27.43 -42.65 0.33
C ASN A 229 27.68 -42.63 -1.19
N ARG A 230 26.64 -42.82 -2.02
CA ARG A 230 26.71 -42.82 -3.50
C ARG A 230 26.58 -41.40 -4.06
N TYR A 231 27.53 -40.54 -3.70
CA TYR A 231 27.44 -39.10 -3.96
C TYR A 231 27.26 -38.75 -5.45
N THR A 232 28.02 -39.37 -6.36
CA THR A 232 27.99 -39.09 -7.81
C THR A 232 26.62 -39.31 -8.47
N GLU A 233 25.77 -40.15 -7.89
CA GLU A 233 24.40 -40.34 -8.37
C GLU A 233 23.42 -39.41 -7.65
N ALA A 234 23.61 -39.19 -6.34
CA ALA A 234 22.81 -38.24 -5.58
C ALA A 234 22.91 -36.80 -6.14
N VAL A 235 24.10 -36.36 -6.54
CA VAL A 235 24.30 -35.00 -7.10
C VAL A 235 23.55 -34.78 -8.40
N LYS A 236 23.34 -35.81 -9.23
CA LYS A 236 22.56 -35.71 -10.49
C LYS A 236 21.08 -35.43 -10.22
N PHE A 237 20.50 -36.11 -9.23
CA PHE A 237 19.11 -35.88 -8.80
C PHE A 237 18.93 -34.50 -8.14
N LEU A 238 19.87 -34.09 -7.29
CA LEU A 238 19.84 -32.78 -6.63
C LEU A 238 20.10 -31.63 -7.61
N GLY A 239 20.99 -31.82 -8.59
CA GLY A 239 21.26 -30.85 -9.64
C GLY A 239 20.05 -30.63 -10.55
N LYS A 240 19.33 -31.69 -10.98
CA LYS A 240 18.08 -31.52 -11.74
C LYS A 240 17.09 -30.62 -10.99
N ILE A 241 16.88 -30.87 -9.70
CA ILE A 241 16.02 -30.06 -8.82
C ILE A 241 16.41 -28.57 -8.84
N LEU A 242 17.72 -28.26 -8.80
CA LEU A 242 18.19 -26.86 -8.82
C LEU A 242 18.04 -26.19 -10.19
N THR A 243 17.99 -26.95 -11.27
CA THR A 243 17.82 -26.43 -12.65
C THR A 243 16.38 -26.25 -13.12
N GLU A 244 15.38 -26.77 -12.40
CA GLU A 244 13.96 -26.49 -12.71
C GLU A 244 13.67 -24.98 -12.67
N SER A 245 12.65 -24.50 -13.40
CA SER A 245 12.29 -23.08 -13.42
C SER A 245 11.67 -22.62 -12.10
N GLU A 246 10.55 -23.23 -11.71
CA GLU A 246 9.81 -22.92 -10.48
C GLU A 246 10.33 -23.75 -9.28
N ASP A 247 10.07 -23.28 -8.08
CA ASP A 247 10.31 -24.00 -6.82
C ASP A 247 9.00 -24.55 -6.26
N HIS A 248 9.08 -25.56 -5.39
CA HIS A 248 7.90 -26.21 -4.82
C HIS A 248 8.04 -26.43 -3.31
N PHE A 249 6.91 -26.37 -2.62
CA PHE A 249 6.82 -26.66 -1.20
C PHE A 249 6.77 -28.17 -0.94
N PHE A 250 7.57 -28.64 0.01
CA PHE A 250 7.36 -29.94 0.64
C PHE A 250 7.24 -29.77 2.17
N GLN A 251 6.46 -30.64 2.80
CA GLN A 251 6.31 -30.68 4.25
C GLN A 251 7.38 -31.62 4.83
N PRO A 252 8.30 -31.18 5.71
CA PRO A 252 9.32 -32.06 6.28
C PRO A 252 8.76 -33.02 7.34
N GLU A 253 7.80 -32.53 8.13
CA GLU A 253 7.11 -33.22 9.22
C GLU A 253 5.62 -32.97 9.05
N LYS A 254 4.80 -34.04 9.04
CA LYS A 254 3.38 -33.95 8.66
C LYS A 254 2.51 -33.16 9.65
N ASP A 255 2.96 -33.09 10.90
CA ASP A 255 2.18 -32.59 12.02
C ASP A 255 2.47 -31.09 12.30
N GLN A 256 3.35 -30.45 11.50
CA GLN A 256 3.63 -29.02 11.57
C GLN A 256 3.08 -28.28 10.34
N PRO A 257 2.46 -27.08 10.50
CA PRO A 257 1.92 -26.28 9.39
C PRO A 257 2.99 -25.50 8.61
N ILE A 258 4.25 -25.99 8.63
CA ILE A 258 5.43 -25.32 8.05
C ILE A 258 5.93 -26.13 6.86
N TYR A 259 5.79 -25.55 5.67
CA TYR A 259 6.30 -26.08 4.42
C TYR A 259 7.64 -25.43 4.08
N ARG A 260 8.56 -26.17 3.43
CA ARG A 260 9.90 -25.68 3.06
C ARG A 260 10.17 -25.85 1.57
N SER A 261 11.05 -25.00 1.04
CA SER A 261 11.51 -25.08 -0.34
C SER A 261 12.26 -26.39 -0.64
N LEU A 262 11.85 -27.05 -1.71
CA LEU A 262 12.49 -28.25 -2.23
C LEU A 262 13.86 -27.94 -2.85
N LYS A 263 14.04 -26.77 -3.49
CA LYS A 263 15.37 -26.29 -3.93
C LYS A 263 16.29 -25.95 -2.75
N ALA A 264 15.80 -25.30 -1.71
CA ALA A 264 16.61 -24.96 -0.53
C ALA A 264 17.08 -26.23 0.22
N GLU A 265 16.22 -27.25 0.34
CA GLU A 265 16.62 -28.55 0.87
C GLU A 265 17.68 -29.23 -0.02
N ALA A 266 17.57 -29.13 -1.35
CA ALA A 266 18.59 -29.66 -2.25
C ALA A 266 19.95 -28.93 -2.09
N GLN A 267 19.96 -27.60 -1.98
CA GLN A 267 21.18 -26.84 -1.67
C GLN A 267 21.76 -27.25 -0.31
N ARG A 268 20.92 -27.29 0.74
CA ARG A 268 21.34 -27.70 2.09
C ARG A 268 21.97 -29.09 2.09
N LEU A 269 21.39 -30.06 1.37
CA LEU A 269 21.95 -31.39 1.23
C LEU A 269 23.35 -31.35 0.59
N ILE A 270 23.52 -30.62 -0.52
CA ILE A 270 24.83 -30.46 -1.21
C ILE A 270 25.86 -29.77 -0.28
N GLY A 271 25.50 -28.65 0.34
CA GLY A 271 26.38 -27.92 1.26
C GLY A 271 26.79 -28.75 2.48
N SER A 272 25.91 -29.63 2.96
CA SER A 272 26.17 -30.53 4.09
C SER A 272 26.99 -31.79 3.75
N MET A 273 27.31 -32.05 2.47
CA MET A 273 28.06 -33.25 2.10
C MET A 273 29.51 -33.22 2.63
N PRO A 274 30.09 -34.40 2.95
CA PRO A 274 31.54 -34.56 3.08
C PRO A 274 32.29 -34.06 1.85
N GLU A 275 33.60 -33.82 1.99
CA GLU A 275 34.44 -33.24 0.94
C GLU A 275 34.33 -33.99 -0.39
N ALA A 276 34.45 -35.32 -0.38
CA ALA A 276 34.27 -36.17 -1.57
C ALA A 276 32.90 -36.03 -2.26
N GLY A 277 31.84 -35.69 -1.52
CA GLY A 277 30.51 -35.42 -2.10
C GLY A 277 30.42 -34.03 -2.74
N ARG A 278 31.09 -33.03 -2.16
CA ARG A 278 31.24 -31.69 -2.76
C ARG A 278 32.15 -31.71 -3.99
N GLU A 279 33.20 -32.53 -3.99
CA GLU A 279 34.03 -32.81 -5.18
C GLU A 279 33.25 -33.51 -6.29
N ALA A 280 32.37 -34.47 -5.97
CA ALA A 280 31.49 -35.08 -6.96
C ALA A 280 30.52 -34.08 -7.61
N TYR A 281 30.04 -33.08 -6.86
CA TYR A 281 29.20 -31.99 -7.40
C TYR A 281 30.01 -31.02 -8.29
N GLU A 282 31.23 -30.65 -7.88
CA GLU A 282 32.17 -29.85 -8.70
C GLU A 282 32.56 -30.57 -10.00
N LEU A 283 32.76 -31.90 -9.95
CA LEU A 283 33.09 -32.71 -11.13
C LEU A 283 31.95 -32.80 -12.15
N GLU A 284 30.71 -32.94 -11.68
CA GLU A 284 29.52 -33.04 -12.54
C GLU A 284 29.13 -31.67 -13.14
N TYR A 285 29.16 -30.60 -12.35
CA TYR A 285 28.58 -29.30 -12.73
C TYR A 285 29.58 -28.15 -12.92
N GLY A 286 30.79 -28.23 -12.34
CA GLY A 286 31.75 -27.12 -12.31
C GLY A 286 32.17 -26.65 -13.70
N ALA A 287 32.32 -27.56 -14.67
CA ALA A 287 32.67 -27.21 -16.06
C ALA A 287 31.55 -26.44 -16.80
N VAL A 288 30.28 -26.72 -16.49
CA VAL A 288 29.12 -25.99 -17.05
C VAL A 288 29.00 -24.63 -16.37
N ALA A 289 29.04 -24.62 -15.03
CA ALA A 289 28.97 -23.41 -14.21
C ALA A 289 30.08 -22.40 -14.57
N ARG A 290 31.32 -22.88 -14.82
CA ARG A 290 32.45 -22.03 -15.20
C ARG A 290 32.24 -21.36 -16.56
N ARG A 291 31.76 -22.10 -17.58
CA ARG A 291 31.45 -21.53 -18.90
C ARG A 291 30.33 -20.49 -18.84
N ALA A 292 29.29 -20.76 -18.06
CA ALA A 292 28.18 -19.83 -17.86
C ALA A 292 28.62 -18.54 -17.14
N LEU A 293 29.47 -18.67 -16.10
CA LEU A 293 30.11 -17.54 -15.43
C LEU A 293 30.98 -16.72 -16.38
N GLU A 294 31.84 -17.36 -17.16
CA GLU A 294 32.74 -16.67 -18.09
C GLU A 294 31.98 -15.94 -19.20
N HIS A 295 30.88 -16.51 -19.70
CA HIS A 295 29.98 -15.83 -20.62
C HIS A 295 29.32 -14.60 -19.98
N ALA A 296 28.67 -14.77 -18.82
CA ALA A 296 27.95 -13.70 -18.13
C ALA A 296 28.88 -12.55 -17.68
N ALA A 297 30.09 -12.88 -17.21
CA ALA A 297 31.10 -11.89 -16.86
C ALA A 297 31.64 -11.12 -18.08
N ALA A 298 31.78 -11.78 -19.23
CA ALA A 298 32.24 -11.14 -20.47
C ALA A 298 31.18 -10.24 -21.14
N THR A 299 29.89 -10.56 -20.98
CA THR A 299 28.77 -9.74 -21.50
C THR A 299 28.27 -8.68 -20.51
N GLY A 300 28.66 -8.77 -19.23
CA GLY A 300 28.12 -7.94 -18.15
C GLY A 300 26.72 -8.34 -17.68
N ASP A 301 26.27 -9.55 -18.04
CA ASP A 301 24.93 -10.05 -17.75
C ASP A 301 24.76 -10.45 -16.28
N LEU A 302 24.00 -9.64 -15.53
CA LEU A 302 23.62 -9.93 -14.16
C LEU A 302 22.67 -11.12 -14.02
N ALA A 303 21.80 -11.37 -15.02
CA ALA A 303 20.85 -12.47 -14.97
C ALA A 303 21.62 -13.80 -15.04
N GLY A 304 22.56 -13.93 -15.98
CA GLY A 304 23.50 -15.05 -16.04
C GLY A 304 24.31 -15.25 -14.75
N LEU A 305 24.83 -14.18 -14.13
CA LEU A 305 25.51 -14.28 -12.83
C LEU A 305 24.57 -14.76 -11.71
N ALA A 306 23.32 -14.27 -11.67
CA ALA A 306 22.31 -14.71 -10.71
C ALA A 306 21.84 -16.17 -10.97
N ASP A 307 21.81 -16.60 -12.22
CA ASP A 307 21.45 -17.96 -12.62
C ASP A 307 22.54 -18.96 -12.24
N VAL A 308 23.83 -18.64 -12.45
CA VAL A 308 24.95 -19.45 -11.96
C VAL A 308 24.98 -19.50 -10.43
N SER A 309 24.74 -18.37 -9.77
CA SER A 309 24.60 -18.26 -8.30
C SER A 309 23.42 -19.10 -7.76
N ARG A 310 22.33 -19.25 -8.52
CA ARG A 310 21.14 -20.02 -8.13
C ARG A 310 21.30 -21.52 -8.37
N GLN A 311 21.68 -21.91 -9.60
CA GLN A 311 21.69 -23.31 -10.05
C GLN A 311 22.94 -24.07 -9.59
N TYR A 312 24.10 -23.41 -9.55
CA TYR A 312 25.41 -24.05 -9.37
C TYR A 312 26.17 -23.57 -8.13
N PHE A 313 25.46 -23.01 -7.14
CA PHE A 313 26.03 -22.29 -5.99
C PHE A 313 27.26 -22.96 -5.36
N HIS A 314 27.18 -24.27 -5.11
CA HIS A 314 28.23 -25.00 -4.39
C HIS A 314 29.47 -25.36 -5.24
N THR A 315 29.47 -25.03 -6.53
CA THR A 315 30.67 -25.12 -7.39
C THR A 315 31.61 -23.92 -7.14
N ARG A 316 32.88 -24.05 -7.54
CA ARG A 316 33.86 -22.94 -7.47
C ARG A 316 33.39 -21.71 -8.25
N ALA A 317 32.76 -21.93 -9.41
CA ALA A 317 32.17 -20.88 -10.23
C ALA A 317 30.89 -20.29 -9.61
N GLY A 318 30.06 -21.09 -8.93
CA GLY A 318 28.89 -20.64 -8.19
C GLY A 318 29.26 -19.62 -7.11
N TYR A 319 30.26 -19.94 -6.28
CA TYR A 319 30.74 -19.00 -5.25
C TYR A 319 31.32 -17.70 -5.84
N GLU A 320 32.05 -17.79 -6.96
CA GLU A 320 32.61 -16.64 -7.67
C GLU A 320 31.52 -15.75 -8.30
N ALA A 321 30.52 -16.36 -8.94
CA ALA A 321 29.35 -15.69 -9.48
C ALA A 321 28.55 -14.95 -8.39
N THR A 322 28.31 -15.58 -7.23
CA THR A 322 27.63 -14.94 -6.09
C THR A 322 28.43 -13.75 -5.55
N TYR A 323 29.77 -13.83 -5.52
CA TYR A 323 30.62 -12.73 -5.05
C TYR A 323 30.63 -11.55 -6.03
N LEU A 324 30.75 -11.82 -7.34
CA LEU A 324 30.66 -10.80 -8.38
C LEU A 324 29.27 -10.14 -8.43
N LEU A 325 28.20 -10.93 -8.28
CA LEU A 325 26.82 -10.42 -8.18
C LEU A 325 26.66 -9.48 -6.96
N ALA A 326 27.27 -9.81 -5.82
CA ALA A 326 27.25 -8.94 -4.65
C ALA A 326 27.93 -7.58 -4.91
N LEU A 327 29.12 -7.59 -5.52
CA LEU A 327 29.82 -6.35 -5.91
C LEU A 327 29.01 -5.55 -6.92
N ALA A 328 28.49 -6.20 -7.97
CA ALA A 328 27.68 -5.56 -9.01
C ALA A 328 26.36 -4.97 -8.49
N ASN A 329 25.80 -5.52 -7.41
CA ASN A 329 24.68 -4.93 -6.67
C ASN A 329 25.13 -3.72 -5.83
N LEU A 330 26.27 -3.82 -5.14
CA LEU A 330 26.82 -2.72 -4.34
C LEU A 330 27.18 -1.49 -5.21
N ASP A 331 27.77 -1.71 -6.38
CA ASP A 331 28.11 -0.67 -7.37
C ASP A 331 26.86 0.02 -7.93
N ARG A 332 25.72 -0.69 -8.00
CA ARG A 332 24.40 -0.14 -8.34
C ARG A 332 23.66 0.48 -7.15
N ASN A 333 24.37 0.72 -6.03
CA ASN A 333 23.82 1.25 -4.79
C ASN A 333 22.67 0.38 -4.21
N GLN A 334 22.79 -0.95 -4.31
CA GLN A 334 21.86 -1.93 -3.74
C GLN A 334 22.53 -2.72 -2.58
N PRO A 335 22.89 -2.06 -1.45
CA PRO A 335 23.73 -2.65 -0.42
C PRO A 335 23.08 -3.86 0.27
N LEU A 336 21.76 -3.90 0.40
CA LEU A 336 21.07 -5.04 1.01
C LEU A 336 21.12 -6.30 0.13
N ALA A 337 20.90 -6.17 -1.18
CA ALA A 337 21.06 -7.28 -2.13
C ALA A 337 22.50 -7.81 -2.16
N ALA A 338 23.50 -6.92 -2.01
CA ALA A 338 24.89 -7.30 -1.81
C ALA A 338 25.11 -8.04 -0.48
N ALA A 339 24.55 -7.55 0.63
CA ALA A 339 24.67 -8.19 1.95
C ALA A 339 24.15 -9.63 1.94
N LEU A 340 23.01 -9.89 1.30
CA LEU A 340 22.40 -11.23 1.25
C LEU A 340 23.25 -12.22 0.45
N CYS A 341 23.78 -11.80 -0.70
CA CYS A 341 24.72 -12.60 -1.48
C CYS A 341 25.98 -12.95 -0.68
N LEU A 342 26.53 -11.99 0.08
CA LEU A 342 27.72 -12.20 0.92
C LEU A 342 27.42 -13.03 2.18
N LYS A 343 26.23 -12.90 2.78
CA LYS A 343 25.78 -13.75 3.90
C LYS A 343 25.69 -15.22 3.46
N ARG A 344 25.04 -15.49 2.32
CA ARG A 344 24.95 -16.84 1.73
C ARG A 344 26.33 -17.46 1.46
N LEU A 345 27.33 -16.64 1.09
CA LEU A 345 28.73 -17.06 0.99
C LEU A 345 29.39 -17.31 2.35
N GLN A 346 29.10 -16.50 3.37
CA GLN A 346 29.62 -16.64 4.74
C GLN A 346 29.11 -17.93 5.41
N GLU A 347 27.88 -18.32 5.11
CA GLU A 347 27.25 -19.57 5.56
C GLU A 347 27.73 -20.81 4.77
N SER A 348 28.61 -20.64 3.77
CA SER A 348 29.11 -21.71 2.91
C SER A 348 30.55 -22.14 3.25
N PRO A 349 30.99 -23.35 2.83
CA PRO A 349 32.38 -23.78 2.98
C PRO A 349 33.42 -22.88 2.28
N ALA A 350 33.01 -21.99 1.37
CA ALA A 350 33.91 -21.03 0.72
C ALA A 350 34.34 -19.87 1.64
N ALA A 351 33.62 -19.63 2.76
CA ALA A 351 33.85 -18.48 3.64
C ALA A 351 35.29 -18.38 4.14
N ALA A 352 35.88 -19.49 4.60
CA ALA A 352 37.24 -19.54 5.12
C ALA A 352 38.34 -19.18 4.09
N ARG A 353 38.02 -19.23 2.79
CA ARG A 353 38.93 -18.82 1.69
C ARG A 353 38.77 -17.33 1.32
N LEU A 354 37.63 -16.72 1.63
CA LEU A 354 37.27 -15.35 1.26
C LEU A 354 37.37 -14.37 2.43
N ASP A 355 37.37 -14.87 3.67
CA ASP A 355 37.62 -14.08 4.88
C ASP A 355 39.10 -13.66 5.02
N PRO A 356 39.40 -12.55 5.71
CA PRO A 356 38.46 -11.64 6.40
C PRO A 356 37.73 -10.67 5.45
N GLY A 357 38.03 -10.68 4.15
CA GLY A 357 37.44 -9.75 3.17
C GLY A 357 35.93 -9.91 3.00
N LEU A 358 35.45 -11.16 2.99
CA LEU A 358 34.02 -11.49 2.89
C LEU A 358 33.21 -10.92 4.06
N SER A 359 33.53 -11.33 5.30
CA SER A 359 32.80 -10.87 6.48
C SER A 359 32.91 -9.36 6.68
N PHE A 360 34.05 -8.73 6.36
CA PHE A 360 34.16 -7.28 6.40
C PHE A 360 33.27 -6.59 5.36
N MET A 361 33.28 -7.04 4.10
CA MET A 361 32.43 -6.47 3.06
C MET A 361 30.94 -6.68 3.39
N LEU A 362 30.58 -7.83 3.95
CA LEU A 362 29.23 -8.11 4.46
C LEU A 362 28.81 -7.08 5.52
N ALA A 363 29.69 -6.76 6.48
CA ALA A 363 29.40 -5.73 7.49
C ALA A 363 29.24 -4.33 6.86
N VAL A 364 30.07 -3.95 5.88
CA VAL A 364 29.90 -2.70 5.11
C VAL A 364 28.56 -2.67 4.37
N CYS A 365 28.15 -3.78 3.76
CA CYS A 365 26.86 -3.88 3.07
C CYS A 365 25.68 -3.75 4.05
N TRP A 366 25.72 -4.40 5.23
CA TRP A 366 24.71 -4.23 6.28
C TRP A 366 24.63 -2.78 6.77
N GLN A 367 25.78 -2.15 7.04
CA GLN A 367 25.87 -0.75 7.47
C GLN A 367 25.26 0.20 6.42
N ARG A 368 25.61 0.04 5.13
CA ARG A 368 25.07 0.85 4.02
C ARG A 368 23.58 0.62 3.79
N ALA A 369 23.05 -0.56 4.16
CA ALA A 369 21.63 -0.87 4.18
C ALA A 369 20.89 -0.33 5.43
N GLY A 370 21.60 0.27 6.38
CA GLY A 370 21.05 0.78 7.66
C GLY A 370 20.96 -0.26 8.78
N VAL A 371 21.23 -1.54 8.50
CA VAL A 371 21.06 -2.66 9.46
C VAL A 371 22.30 -2.80 10.34
N THR A 372 22.54 -1.78 11.18
CA THR A 372 23.75 -1.64 12.02
C THR A 372 23.96 -2.81 12.99
N ALA A 373 22.89 -3.42 13.49
CA ALA A 373 22.96 -4.60 14.35
C ALA A 373 23.62 -5.80 13.64
N ASN A 374 23.27 -6.06 12.37
CA ASN A 374 23.88 -7.13 11.58
C ASN A 374 25.34 -6.81 11.23
N ALA A 375 25.66 -5.54 10.95
CA ALA A 375 27.04 -5.10 10.74
C ALA A 375 27.91 -5.33 12.00
N ALA A 376 27.40 -4.97 13.18
CA ALA A 376 28.05 -5.22 14.46
C ALA A 376 28.28 -6.72 14.71
N ALA A 377 27.23 -7.55 14.58
CA ALA A 377 27.31 -8.99 14.83
C ALA A 377 28.37 -9.67 13.95
N VAL A 378 28.40 -9.34 12.66
CA VAL A 378 29.37 -9.88 11.70
C VAL A 378 30.82 -9.47 12.03
N LEU A 379 31.06 -8.22 12.47
CA LEU A 379 32.39 -7.77 12.86
C LEU A 379 32.88 -8.43 14.16
N LEU A 380 32.01 -8.56 15.16
CA LEU A 380 32.32 -9.20 16.44
C LEU A 380 32.61 -10.70 16.27
N ASP A 381 31.84 -11.39 15.43
CA ASP A 381 32.12 -12.78 15.05
C ASP A 381 33.43 -12.91 14.25
N LEU A 382 33.69 -12.00 13.30
CA LEU A 382 34.94 -11.99 12.53
C LEU A 382 36.17 -11.80 13.44
N ARG A 383 36.11 -10.87 14.41
CA ARG A 383 37.16 -10.68 15.43
C ARG A 383 37.31 -11.92 16.32
N ARG A 384 36.21 -12.59 16.70
CA ARG A 384 36.23 -13.85 17.46
C ARG A 384 36.90 -14.98 16.69
N ARG A 385 36.61 -15.14 15.39
CA ARG A 385 37.19 -16.20 14.54
C ARG A 385 38.62 -15.94 14.10
N LEU A 386 39.00 -14.67 13.90
CA LEU A 386 40.34 -14.26 13.44
C LEU A 386 40.93 -13.16 14.35
N PRO A 387 41.35 -13.46 15.60
CA PRO A 387 41.83 -12.45 16.54
C PRO A 387 42.99 -11.61 15.99
N GLU A 388 44.02 -12.27 15.46
CA GLU A 388 45.20 -11.65 14.83
C GLU A 388 45.01 -11.33 13.34
N GLY A 389 43.79 -11.46 12.83
CA GLY A 389 43.46 -11.21 11.44
C GLY A 389 43.61 -9.73 11.07
N LYS A 390 43.85 -9.47 9.78
CA LYS A 390 44.06 -8.12 9.25
C LYS A 390 43.24 -7.96 7.97
N VAL A 391 42.35 -6.97 7.95
CA VAL A 391 41.59 -6.61 6.75
C VAL A 391 42.33 -5.54 5.95
N THR A 392 42.18 -5.51 4.63
CA THR A 392 42.78 -4.47 3.78
C THR A 392 41.67 -3.59 3.20
N VAL A 393 41.72 -2.29 3.50
CA VAL A 393 40.72 -1.29 3.10
C VAL A 393 41.44 -0.11 2.46
N ALA A 394 41.12 0.22 1.20
CA ALA A 394 41.81 1.26 0.42
C ALA A 394 43.36 1.14 0.48
N GLY A 395 43.88 -0.09 0.37
CA GLY A 395 45.31 -0.41 0.47
C GLY A 395 45.89 -0.43 1.89
N LYS A 396 45.20 0.09 2.90
CA LYS A 396 45.64 0.09 4.30
C LYS A 396 45.29 -1.24 4.98
N ARG A 397 46.27 -1.88 5.63
CA ARG A 397 46.07 -3.08 6.45
C ARG A 397 45.68 -2.67 7.87
N LEU A 398 44.49 -3.07 8.32
CA LEU A 398 43.92 -2.75 9.62
C LEU A 398 43.81 -4.04 10.46
N PRO A 399 44.33 -4.08 11.70
CA PRO A 399 44.18 -5.24 12.57
C PRO A 399 42.75 -5.35 13.08
N LEU A 400 42.19 -6.57 13.06
CA LEU A 400 40.89 -6.84 13.67
C LEU A 400 40.96 -6.65 15.20
N ALA A 401 42.13 -6.73 15.82
CA ALA A 401 42.36 -6.37 17.22
C ALA A 401 42.02 -4.91 17.60
N ALA A 402 41.71 -4.04 16.63
CA ALA A 402 41.15 -2.71 16.88
C ALA A 402 39.61 -2.70 17.04
N LEU A 403 38.94 -3.84 16.86
CA LEU A 403 37.53 -4.04 17.22
C LEU A 403 37.40 -4.43 18.70
N PRO A 404 36.31 -4.02 19.37
CA PRO A 404 36.03 -4.40 20.76
C PRO A 404 35.82 -5.91 20.91
N GLU A 405 36.01 -6.42 22.13
CA GLU A 405 35.60 -7.79 22.46
C GLU A 405 34.08 -7.89 22.59
N ALA A 406 33.51 -9.00 22.08
CA ALA A 406 32.07 -9.24 22.06
C ALA A 406 31.42 -9.39 23.46
N SER A 407 32.23 -9.43 24.51
CA SER A 407 31.85 -9.43 25.93
C SER A 407 31.53 -8.03 26.48
N SER A 408 31.94 -6.96 25.80
CA SER A 408 31.69 -5.58 26.24
C SER A 408 30.23 -5.17 26.03
N ARG A 409 29.64 -4.49 27.01
CA ARG A 409 28.24 -4.03 26.98
C ARG A 409 27.93 -3.15 25.76
N ASP A 410 28.92 -2.36 25.32
CA ASP A 410 28.80 -1.41 24.21
C ASP A 410 29.51 -1.91 22.93
N ALA A 411 29.89 -3.20 22.88
CA ALA A 411 30.68 -3.77 21.78
C ALA A 411 30.07 -3.53 20.40
N ALA A 412 28.73 -3.61 20.29
CA ALA A 412 28.04 -3.39 19.03
C ALA A 412 28.17 -1.94 18.53
N ALA A 413 27.91 -0.96 19.39
CA ALA A 413 28.06 0.46 19.05
C ALA A 413 29.51 0.82 18.72
N GLN A 414 30.47 0.29 19.49
CA GLN A 414 31.90 0.51 19.25
C GLN A 414 32.39 -0.15 17.95
N ALA A 415 31.85 -1.32 17.57
CA ALA A 415 32.16 -1.97 16.29
C ALA A 415 31.59 -1.18 15.09
N VAL A 416 30.38 -0.64 15.19
CA VAL A 416 29.78 0.24 14.17
C VAL A 416 30.59 1.53 14.03
N ALA A 417 30.92 2.21 15.14
CA ALA A 417 31.72 3.43 15.14
C ALA A 417 33.17 3.21 14.64
N TRP A 418 33.70 1.99 14.76
CA TRP A 418 34.96 1.59 14.11
C TRP A 418 34.77 1.44 12.60
N LEU A 419 33.69 0.80 12.15
CA LEU A 419 33.39 0.58 10.73
C LEU A 419 33.14 1.91 9.99
N GLU A 420 32.36 2.83 10.59
CA GLU A 420 32.12 4.18 10.08
C GLU A 420 33.42 4.95 9.82
N ARG A 421 34.39 4.83 10.73
CA ARG A 421 35.71 5.48 10.61
C ARG A 421 36.60 4.87 9.53
N VAL A 422 36.31 3.64 9.11
CA VAL A 422 37.14 2.82 8.20
C VAL A 422 36.56 2.75 6.78
N ALA A 423 35.25 2.56 6.66
CA ALA A 423 34.51 2.42 5.40
C ALA A 423 33.69 3.67 5.02
N GLY A 424 33.65 4.67 5.91
CA GLY A 424 32.85 5.89 5.79
C GLY A 424 31.44 5.73 6.35
N THR A 425 30.83 6.84 6.76
CA THR A 425 29.40 6.96 7.10
C THR A 425 28.54 6.98 5.83
N ALA A 426 28.74 6.01 4.93
CA ALA A 426 27.96 5.82 3.71
C ALA A 426 26.59 5.17 4.00
N ALA A 427 25.94 5.57 5.10
CA ALA A 427 24.53 5.32 5.26
C ALA A 427 23.80 6.08 4.15
N LEU A 428 23.04 5.36 3.31
CA LEU A 428 21.86 5.97 2.71
C LEU A 428 21.01 6.54 3.87
N PRO A 429 20.25 7.64 3.68
CA PRO A 429 19.27 8.07 4.68
C PRO A 429 18.44 6.83 5.03
N SER A 430 18.58 6.36 6.27
CA SER A 430 18.33 4.96 6.61
C SER A 430 16.87 4.59 6.36
N LEU A 431 16.57 3.29 6.26
CA LEU A 431 15.18 2.86 6.18
C LEU A 431 14.36 3.33 7.40
N ASP A 432 15.04 3.58 8.53
CA ASP A 432 14.56 4.19 9.77
C ASP A 432 14.78 5.72 9.89
N ALA A 433 15.47 6.36 8.94
CA ALA A 433 15.52 7.81 8.88
C ALA A 433 14.11 8.29 8.53
N ALA A 434 13.49 8.92 9.52
CA ALA A 434 12.12 9.42 9.47
C ALA A 434 11.78 10.04 8.11
N ARG A 435 10.99 9.31 7.33
CA ARG A 435 10.88 9.56 5.88
C ARG A 435 10.18 10.88 5.61
N GLU A 436 10.75 11.65 4.70
CA GLU A 436 10.14 12.88 4.17
C GLU A 436 9.16 12.59 3.03
N GLU A 437 9.21 11.37 2.46
CA GLU A 437 8.28 10.87 1.44
C GLU A 437 7.51 9.62 1.90
N TRP A 438 6.27 9.48 1.42
CA TRP A 438 5.38 8.38 1.74
C TRP A 438 4.99 7.62 0.46
N VAL A 439 5.94 6.81 -0.03
CA VAL A 439 5.88 6.11 -1.34
C VAL A 439 5.23 4.73 -1.30
N LEU A 440 4.83 4.23 -0.12
CA LEU A 440 4.22 2.91 0.06
C LEU A 440 3.08 2.99 1.09
N PHE A 441 2.08 2.13 0.98
CA PHE A 441 1.15 1.88 2.09
C PHE A 441 1.92 1.44 3.35
N ARG A 442 1.64 2.12 4.48
CA ARG A 442 2.42 2.08 5.75
C ARG A 442 3.92 2.44 5.61
N GLY A 443 4.23 3.26 4.60
CA GLY A 443 5.45 4.07 4.42
C GLY A 443 6.75 3.35 4.07
N SER A 444 6.86 2.04 4.30
CA SER A 444 8.09 1.25 4.12
C SER A 444 7.79 -0.18 3.62
N PRO A 445 8.78 -0.89 3.02
CA PRO A 445 8.60 -2.29 2.61
C PRO A 445 8.22 -3.23 3.75
N ALA A 446 8.65 -2.92 4.97
CA ALA A 446 8.33 -3.65 6.20
C ALA A 446 6.93 -3.31 6.78
N ARG A 447 6.20 -2.37 6.16
CA ARG A 447 4.88 -1.86 6.59
C ARG A 447 4.86 -1.25 8.00
N ASN A 448 6.01 -0.77 8.47
CA ASN A 448 6.20 -0.26 9.82
C ASN A 448 7.04 1.05 9.83
N ALA A 449 6.71 2.01 8.96
CA ALA A 449 7.51 3.21 8.81
C ALA A 449 7.41 4.18 10.00
N ARG A 450 8.55 4.79 10.34
CA ARG A 450 8.66 5.94 11.25
C ARG A 450 8.69 7.26 10.46
N THR A 451 8.05 8.28 11.01
CA THR A 451 8.03 9.67 10.50
C THR A 451 8.69 10.64 11.50
N ARG A 452 8.76 11.92 11.12
CA ARG A 452 9.10 13.04 12.03
C ARG A 452 7.86 13.76 12.58
N GLY A 453 6.67 13.22 12.33
CA GLY A 453 5.40 13.93 12.52
C GLY A 453 5.12 14.37 13.96
N GLY A 454 4.70 15.62 14.11
CA GLY A 454 4.04 16.16 15.30
C GLY A 454 2.52 16.15 15.18
N MET A 455 1.85 16.78 16.15
CA MET A 455 0.40 16.93 16.15
C MET A 455 -0.07 17.84 14.99
N PRO A 456 -1.12 17.48 14.23
CA PRO A 456 -1.74 18.37 13.27
C PRO A 456 -2.53 19.48 13.94
N LEU A 457 -2.43 20.70 13.41
CA LEU A 457 -3.41 21.76 13.61
C LEU A 457 -4.60 21.47 12.69
N LEU A 458 -5.74 21.06 13.24
CA LEU A 458 -6.88 20.53 12.46
C LEU A 458 -7.75 21.62 11.82
N ASN A 459 -7.09 22.59 11.18
CA ASN A 459 -7.69 23.55 10.25
C ASN A 459 -7.17 23.28 8.83
N ARG A 460 -8.08 23.29 7.86
CA ARG A 460 -7.82 22.82 6.48
C ARG A 460 -7.00 23.85 5.71
N ARG A 461 -5.72 23.56 5.43
CA ARG A 461 -4.90 24.35 4.49
C ARG A 461 -5.45 24.25 3.06
N TRP A 462 -5.88 23.06 2.67
CA TRP A 462 -6.64 22.77 1.45
C TRP A 462 -7.37 21.42 1.59
N ALA A 463 -8.38 21.19 0.76
CA ALA A 463 -9.11 19.93 0.67
C ALA A 463 -9.49 19.60 -0.79
N VAL A 464 -9.51 18.32 -1.14
CA VAL A 464 -9.85 17.80 -2.49
C VAL A 464 -10.83 16.63 -2.34
N ARG A 465 -11.99 16.70 -2.99
CA ARG A 465 -13.03 15.65 -2.88
C ARG A 465 -12.63 14.35 -3.58
N VAL A 466 -13.04 13.19 -3.05
CA VAL A 466 -12.82 11.89 -3.72
C VAL A 466 -13.68 11.69 -4.96
N ILE A 467 -14.78 12.44 -5.10
CA ILE A 467 -15.66 12.43 -6.26
C ILE A 467 -16.20 13.84 -6.54
N ASN A 468 -16.42 14.14 -7.82
CA ASN A 468 -16.90 15.46 -8.28
C ASN A 468 -18.34 15.43 -8.83
N ASP A 469 -18.94 14.24 -8.95
CA ASP A 469 -20.34 14.10 -9.30
C ASP A 469 -21.22 14.52 -8.10
N PRO A 470 -22.15 15.48 -8.24
CA PRO A 470 -22.91 16.00 -7.11
C PRO A 470 -23.83 14.96 -6.45
N PHE A 471 -24.44 14.07 -7.23
CA PHE A 471 -25.40 13.09 -6.72
C PHE A 471 -24.69 11.98 -5.94
N ALA A 472 -23.58 11.46 -6.48
CA ALA A 472 -22.73 10.52 -5.79
C ALA A 472 -22.03 11.15 -4.56
N GLN A 473 -21.74 12.46 -4.57
CA GLN A 473 -21.24 13.16 -3.40
C GLN A 473 -22.30 13.28 -2.29
N GLU A 474 -23.56 13.57 -2.63
CA GLU A 474 -24.67 13.60 -1.66
C GLU A 474 -24.91 12.22 -1.06
N GLU A 475 -25.01 11.18 -1.90
CA GLU A 475 -25.21 9.80 -1.45
C GLU A 475 -24.04 9.30 -0.59
N LEU A 476 -22.79 9.60 -0.95
CA LEU A 476 -21.62 9.29 -0.12
C LEU A 476 -21.67 10.00 1.25
N SER A 477 -22.20 11.21 1.30
CA SER A 477 -22.36 11.97 2.55
C SER A 477 -23.47 11.36 3.43
N ARG A 478 -24.56 10.90 2.81
CA ARG A 478 -25.64 10.15 3.46
C ARG A 478 -25.14 8.83 4.06
N LEU A 479 -24.32 8.09 3.32
CA LEU A 479 -23.68 6.84 3.78
C LEU A 479 -22.71 7.10 4.94
N ALA A 480 -21.84 8.12 4.83
CA ALA A 480 -20.88 8.47 5.88
C ALA A 480 -21.59 8.89 7.19
N GLN A 481 -22.70 9.64 7.10
CA GLN A 481 -23.52 9.97 8.27
C GLN A 481 -24.18 8.72 8.87
N ALA A 482 -24.74 7.83 8.05
CA ALA A 482 -25.38 6.61 8.54
C ALA A 482 -24.40 5.65 9.24
N GLU A 483 -23.14 5.58 8.79
CA GLU A 483 -22.07 4.85 9.49
C GLU A 483 -21.72 5.49 10.85
N ALA A 484 -21.63 6.82 10.90
CA ALA A 484 -21.36 7.57 12.13
C ALA A 484 -22.50 7.47 13.16
N ASP A 485 -23.76 7.58 12.73
CA ASP A 485 -24.96 7.45 13.57
C ASP A 485 -25.11 6.04 14.19
N GLN A 486 -24.59 5.02 13.51
CA GLN A 486 -24.51 3.64 14.02
C GLN A 486 -23.34 3.42 14.99
N GLY A 487 -22.42 4.38 15.13
CA GLY A 487 -21.21 4.24 15.93
C GLY A 487 -20.18 3.27 15.36
N THR A 488 -20.19 3.03 14.04
CA THR A 488 -19.27 2.11 13.38
C THR A 488 -17.85 2.70 13.28
N ALA A 489 -16.83 1.86 13.46
CA ALA A 489 -15.43 2.24 13.31
C ALA A 489 -14.99 2.13 11.83
N SER A 490 -15.41 3.09 11.01
CA SER A 490 -15.39 2.97 9.54
C SER A 490 -14.11 3.56 8.91
N VAL A 491 -13.00 2.82 9.00
CA VAL A 491 -11.69 3.16 8.41
C VAL A 491 -11.76 3.10 6.87
N PRO A 492 -11.43 4.18 6.13
CA PRO A 492 -11.44 4.17 4.66
C PRO A 492 -10.37 3.25 4.07
N ALA A 493 -10.70 2.57 2.98
CA ALA A 493 -9.78 1.77 2.17
C ALA A 493 -8.86 2.64 1.28
N LEU A 494 -9.27 3.89 1.01
CA LEU A 494 -8.50 4.87 0.25
C LEU A 494 -7.26 5.32 1.04
N GLN A 495 -6.07 5.15 0.45
CA GLN A 495 -4.78 5.49 1.09
C GLN A 495 -4.01 6.52 0.22
N PRO A 496 -3.49 7.62 0.81
CA PRO A 496 -2.71 8.61 0.06
C PRO A 496 -1.24 8.17 -0.04
N LEU A 497 -0.57 8.60 -1.12
CA LEU A 497 0.89 8.62 -1.20
C LEU A 497 1.37 10.07 -1.33
N ALA A 498 2.62 10.34 -0.96
CA ALA A 498 3.22 11.65 -1.18
C ALA A 498 4.69 11.53 -1.61
N VAL A 499 5.03 12.10 -2.77
CA VAL A 499 6.29 11.86 -3.50
C VAL A 499 6.58 12.99 -4.49
N GLY A 500 7.81 13.49 -4.56
CA GLY A 500 8.27 14.45 -5.57
C GLY A 500 7.56 15.82 -5.60
N GLY A 501 6.85 16.20 -4.52
CA GLY A 501 5.98 17.38 -4.46
C GLY A 501 4.50 17.09 -4.72
N TRP A 502 4.16 15.88 -5.13
CA TRP A 502 2.78 15.42 -5.35
C TRP A 502 2.21 14.74 -4.12
N VAL A 503 0.92 14.97 -3.88
CA VAL A 503 0.07 14.07 -3.09
C VAL A 503 -0.80 13.30 -4.08
N LEU A 504 -0.69 11.99 -4.07
CA LEU A 504 -1.42 11.09 -4.95
C LEU A 504 -2.59 10.51 -4.17
N MET A 505 -3.78 10.53 -4.76
CA MET A 505 -4.99 9.97 -4.18
C MET A 505 -5.71 9.08 -5.17
N ARG A 506 -6.53 8.17 -4.64
CA ARG A 506 -7.56 7.47 -5.40
C ARG A 506 -8.86 8.24 -5.16
N GLY A 507 -9.31 8.97 -6.17
CA GLY A 507 -10.71 9.35 -6.26
C GLY A 507 -11.56 8.09 -6.51
N LEU A 508 -12.88 8.20 -6.61
CA LEU A 508 -13.72 7.01 -6.84
C LEU A 508 -13.76 6.60 -8.32
N THR A 509 -13.33 7.49 -9.21
CA THR A 509 -13.28 7.30 -10.68
C THR A 509 -11.90 6.87 -11.18
N GLY A 510 -10.80 7.31 -10.56
CA GLY A 510 -9.43 6.99 -10.99
C GLY A 510 -8.33 7.50 -10.06
N LEU A 511 -7.08 7.39 -10.52
CA LEU A 511 -5.90 8.02 -9.90
C LEU A 511 -5.93 9.53 -10.12
N GLU A 512 -5.71 10.33 -9.07
CA GLU A 512 -5.56 11.79 -9.17
C GLU A 512 -4.25 12.23 -8.48
N ALA A 513 -3.58 13.26 -9.04
CA ALA A 513 -2.40 13.88 -8.45
C ALA A 513 -2.65 15.34 -8.12
N VAL A 514 -2.37 15.69 -6.86
CA VAL A 514 -2.58 16.99 -6.25
C VAL A 514 -1.22 17.64 -5.97
N ASP A 515 -1.01 18.89 -6.36
CA ASP A 515 0.15 19.66 -5.91
C ASP A 515 0.07 19.89 -4.40
N PHE A 516 1.07 19.42 -3.66
CA PHE A 516 1.12 19.50 -2.20
C PHE A 516 1.00 20.94 -1.68
N ARG A 517 1.48 21.93 -2.44
CA ARG A 517 1.56 23.33 -1.98
C ARG A 517 0.22 24.06 -2.05
N THR A 518 -0.60 23.76 -3.05
CA THR A 518 -1.81 24.52 -3.41
C THR A 518 -3.10 23.71 -3.36
N GLY A 519 -3.05 22.38 -3.23
CA GLY A 519 -4.25 21.53 -3.25
C GLY A 519 -4.90 21.41 -4.62
N LYS A 520 -4.23 21.87 -5.69
CA LYS A 520 -4.75 21.76 -7.06
C LYS A 520 -4.47 20.38 -7.63
N ARG A 521 -5.50 19.74 -8.18
CA ARG A 521 -5.32 18.62 -9.11
C ARG A 521 -4.53 19.11 -10.33
N VAL A 522 -3.47 18.40 -10.71
CA VAL A 522 -2.66 18.72 -11.90
C VAL A 522 -2.85 17.69 -13.00
N TRP A 523 -2.90 16.40 -12.65
CA TRP A 523 -3.17 15.32 -13.60
C TRP A 523 -4.03 14.21 -12.97
N ALA A 524 -4.62 13.39 -13.82
CA ALA A 524 -5.40 12.20 -13.44
C ALA A 524 -5.12 11.05 -14.42
N GLY A 525 -5.27 9.81 -13.94
CA GLY A 525 -5.15 8.59 -14.74
C GLY A 525 -6.44 8.26 -15.51
N GLY A 526 -6.52 7.03 -16.02
CA GLY A 526 -7.74 6.52 -16.67
C GLY A 526 -8.93 6.39 -15.71
N VAL A 527 -10.13 6.41 -16.29
CA VAL A 527 -11.40 6.10 -15.59
C VAL A 527 -11.92 4.76 -16.12
N ASP A 528 -12.34 3.85 -15.24
CA ASP A 528 -12.96 2.58 -15.65
C ASP A 528 -14.33 2.88 -16.28
N GLU A 529 -14.52 2.49 -17.54
CA GLU A 529 -15.74 2.71 -18.30
C GLU A 529 -17.00 2.14 -17.62
N SER A 530 -16.86 1.09 -16.80
CA SER A 530 -17.98 0.57 -16.00
C SER A 530 -18.43 1.52 -14.87
N VAL A 531 -17.49 2.29 -14.30
CA VAL A 531 -17.79 3.32 -13.30
C VAL A 531 -18.41 4.54 -13.98
N ARG A 532 -17.90 4.91 -15.16
CA ARG A 532 -18.51 5.94 -16.01
C ARG A 532 -19.96 5.59 -16.32
N GLN A 533 -20.21 4.39 -16.86
CA GLN A 533 -21.54 3.94 -17.22
C GLN A 533 -22.47 3.84 -15.99
N LEU A 534 -21.96 3.44 -14.83
CA LEU A 534 -22.72 3.46 -13.58
C LEU A 534 -23.20 4.89 -13.24
N LEU A 535 -22.29 5.87 -13.20
CA LEU A 535 -22.61 7.26 -12.88
C LEU A 535 -23.58 7.88 -13.90
N GLU A 536 -23.34 7.68 -15.20
CA GLU A 536 -24.24 8.15 -16.27
C GLU A 536 -25.64 7.50 -16.17
N SER A 537 -25.73 6.23 -15.77
CA SER A 537 -27.00 5.54 -15.54
C SER A 537 -27.69 5.92 -14.21
N ALA A 538 -26.96 6.53 -13.28
CA ALA A 538 -27.44 6.89 -11.96
C ALA A 538 -28.12 8.27 -11.90
N ALA A 539 -28.03 9.06 -12.98
CA ALA A 539 -28.61 10.39 -13.07
C ALA A 539 -30.14 10.38 -12.79
N PRO A 540 -30.68 11.35 -12.00
CA PRO A 540 -32.06 11.28 -11.54
C PRO A 540 -33.13 11.33 -12.65
N SER A 541 -33.70 10.17 -12.96
CA SER A 541 -34.87 10.02 -13.86
C SER A 541 -36.20 10.18 -13.12
N GLY A 542 -36.28 11.19 -12.27
CA GLY A 542 -37.51 11.83 -11.76
C GLY A 542 -38.45 11.05 -10.84
N LEU A 543 -38.21 9.76 -10.56
CA LEU A 543 -39.19 8.88 -9.89
C LEU A 543 -38.65 7.99 -8.75
N TRP A 544 -37.35 8.04 -8.44
CA TRP A 544 -36.73 7.13 -7.47
C TRP A 544 -35.68 7.87 -6.62
N GLU A 545 -35.95 8.05 -5.32
CA GLU A 545 -35.07 8.78 -4.39
C GLU A 545 -33.86 7.96 -3.91
N ASN A 546 -33.87 6.64 -4.13
CA ASN A 546 -32.79 5.72 -3.75
C ASN A 546 -32.29 4.96 -4.98
N ASN A 547 -30.97 4.85 -5.14
CA ASN A 547 -30.32 4.10 -6.21
C ASN A 547 -29.34 3.05 -5.64
N PRO A 548 -29.84 1.89 -5.16
CA PRO A 548 -29.02 0.92 -4.41
C PRO A 548 -27.74 0.44 -5.12
N PRO A 549 -27.69 0.24 -6.46
CA PRO A 549 -26.45 -0.01 -7.17
C PRO A 549 -25.35 1.03 -6.96
N LEU A 550 -25.70 2.33 -6.91
CA LEU A 550 -24.75 3.40 -6.63
C LEU A 550 -24.34 3.39 -5.15
N SER A 551 -25.32 3.35 -4.24
CA SER A 551 -25.09 3.35 -2.79
C SER A 551 -24.13 2.22 -2.36
N GLN A 552 -24.37 1.00 -2.85
CA GLN A 552 -23.51 -0.14 -2.52
C GLN A 552 -22.13 -0.06 -3.18
N TRP A 553 -22.03 0.43 -4.43
CA TRP A 553 -20.72 0.64 -5.06
C TRP A 553 -19.89 1.69 -4.32
N LEU A 554 -20.49 2.80 -3.89
CA LEU A 554 -19.82 3.81 -3.06
C LEU A 554 -19.31 3.20 -1.75
N ALA A 555 -20.16 2.42 -1.06
CA ALA A 555 -19.80 1.76 0.20
C ALA A 555 -18.63 0.77 0.03
N ASP A 556 -18.66 -0.07 -1.00
CA ASP A 556 -17.59 -1.03 -1.31
C ASP A 556 -16.28 -0.30 -1.67
N ARG A 557 -16.36 0.70 -2.57
CA ARG A 557 -15.20 1.40 -3.14
C ARG A 557 -14.48 2.31 -2.14
N VAL A 558 -15.18 2.83 -1.12
CA VAL A 558 -14.60 3.73 -0.11
C VAL A 558 -14.07 2.98 1.12
N TRP A 559 -14.77 1.95 1.61
CA TRP A 559 -14.44 1.29 2.89
C TRP A 559 -13.96 -0.17 2.77
N ARG A 560 -14.03 -0.82 1.60
CA ARG A 560 -13.72 -2.26 1.47
C ARG A 560 -12.65 -2.57 0.42
N ASP A 561 -12.67 -1.88 -0.72
CA ASP A 561 -11.82 -2.15 -1.89
C ASP A 561 -10.36 -1.68 -1.67
N MET A 562 -9.61 -2.38 -0.81
CA MET A 562 -8.19 -2.13 -0.54
C MET A 562 -7.29 -2.43 -1.76
N VAL A 563 -7.80 -3.15 -2.78
CA VAL A 563 -7.10 -3.38 -4.05
C VAL A 563 -7.12 -2.11 -4.91
N TYR A 564 -8.26 -1.43 -4.99
CA TYR A 564 -8.39 -0.13 -5.64
C TYR A 564 -7.79 1.02 -4.83
N GLY A 565 -7.99 1.01 -3.50
CA GLY A 565 -7.67 2.13 -2.62
C GLY A 565 -6.20 2.30 -2.24
N GLN A 566 -5.39 1.24 -2.39
CA GLN A 566 -3.93 1.30 -2.18
C GLN A 566 -3.16 1.65 -3.46
N MET A 567 -1.96 2.21 -3.28
CA MET A 567 -0.99 2.49 -4.34
C MET A 567 0.44 2.21 -3.85
N SER A 568 1.41 2.18 -4.76
CA SER A 568 2.84 2.18 -4.44
C SER A 568 3.67 2.98 -5.45
N SER A 569 4.91 3.33 -5.09
CA SER A 569 5.83 4.09 -5.94
C SER A 569 7.30 3.68 -5.74
N ASP A 570 8.10 3.77 -6.79
CA ASP A 570 9.58 3.65 -6.76
C ASP A 570 10.29 5.02 -6.70
N GLY A 571 9.54 6.12 -6.56
CA GLY A 571 10.04 7.50 -6.66
C GLY A 571 10.07 8.08 -8.09
N ARG A 572 9.78 7.27 -9.11
CA ARG A 572 9.73 7.67 -10.53
C ARG A 572 8.37 7.38 -11.18
N HIS A 573 7.73 6.31 -10.75
CA HIS A 573 6.45 5.80 -11.20
C HIS A 573 5.47 5.66 -10.04
N VAL A 574 4.19 5.63 -10.35
CA VAL A 574 3.07 5.27 -9.47
C VAL A 574 2.46 3.99 -10.02
N TYR A 575 2.20 3.03 -9.14
CA TYR A 575 1.59 1.74 -9.46
C TYR A 575 0.26 1.59 -8.73
N CYS A 576 -0.77 1.22 -9.47
CA CYS A 576 -2.11 0.97 -8.95
C CYS A 576 -2.83 -0.10 -9.77
N VAL A 577 -3.85 -0.72 -9.18
CA VAL A 577 -4.74 -1.66 -9.86
C VAL A 577 -5.94 -0.91 -10.43
N GLU A 578 -6.36 -1.28 -11.64
CA GLU A 578 -7.42 -0.65 -12.41
C GLU A 578 -8.33 -1.70 -13.05
N ASP A 579 -9.41 -1.27 -13.71
CA ASP A 579 -10.37 -2.14 -14.38
C ASP A 579 -10.99 -3.22 -13.47
N LEU A 580 -11.26 -2.92 -12.19
CA LEU A 580 -11.91 -3.87 -11.27
C LEU A 580 -13.41 -4.08 -11.55
N GLY A 581 -14.06 -3.19 -12.31
CA GLY A 581 -15.50 -3.22 -12.54
C GLY A 581 -16.31 -2.63 -11.38
N VAL A 582 -17.64 -2.83 -11.44
CA VAL A 582 -18.56 -2.59 -10.33
C VAL A 582 -18.78 -3.91 -9.58
N SER A 583 -18.60 -3.93 -8.27
CA SER A 583 -18.66 -5.15 -7.44
C SER A 583 -20.04 -5.80 -7.34
N PHE A 584 -21.09 -5.12 -7.76
CA PHE A 584 -22.49 -5.47 -7.52
C PHE A 584 -23.23 -5.97 -8.77
N VAL A 585 -24.18 -6.89 -8.56
CA VAL A 585 -25.13 -7.37 -9.58
C VAL A 585 -26.50 -7.62 -8.93
N THR A 586 -27.55 -6.90 -9.34
CA THR A 586 -28.92 -7.26 -8.89
C THR A 586 -29.37 -8.60 -9.52
N PRO A 587 -30.30 -9.34 -8.89
CA PRO A 587 -30.94 -10.50 -9.52
C PRO A 587 -31.64 -10.21 -10.85
N ALA A 588 -31.98 -8.95 -11.14
CA ALA A 588 -32.56 -8.52 -12.42
C ALA A 588 -31.49 -8.26 -13.50
N GLN A 589 -30.28 -7.86 -13.11
CA GLN A 589 -29.11 -7.69 -14.01
C GLN A 589 -28.32 -8.99 -14.22
N ALA A 590 -28.59 -10.02 -13.41
CA ALA A 590 -27.93 -11.33 -13.45
C ALA A 590 -28.33 -12.18 -14.68
N GLY A 591 -28.02 -11.68 -15.88
CA GLY A 591 -28.01 -12.44 -17.12
C GLY A 591 -29.37 -12.98 -17.57
N MET A 592 -30.27 -12.10 -18.03
CA MET A 592 -31.51 -12.55 -18.66
C MET A 592 -31.19 -13.43 -19.89
N VAL A 593 -31.56 -14.70 -19.82
CA VAL A 593 -31.49 -15.62 -20.97
C VAL A 593 -32.67 -15.30 -21.89
N LEU A 594 -32.37 -14.76 -23.06
CA LEU A 594 -33.36 -14.52 -24.10
C LEU A 594 -33.96 -15.84 -24.59
N ALA A 595 -35.19 -15.81 -25.13
CA ALA A 595 -35.89 -17.02 -25.60
C ALA A 595 -35.16 -17.80 -26.73
N ASN A 596 -34.12 -17.21 -27.34
CA ASN A 596 -33.23 -17.84 -28.31
C ASN A 596 -31.96 -18.48 -27.68
N GLY A 597 -31.88 -18.55 -26.35
CA GLY A 597 -30.76 -19.13 -25.61
C GLY A 597 -29.53 -18.23 -25.46
N ARG A 598 -29.54 -16.98 -25.97
CA ARG A 598 -28.46 -16.03 -25.71
C ARG A 598 -28.56 -15.45 -24.29
N LEU A 599 -27.46 -15.53 -23.56
CA LEU A 599 -27.25 -14.83 -22.30
C LEU A 599 -26.87 -13.37 -22.58
N LEU A 600 -27.64 -12.40 -22.07
CA LEU A 600 -27.24 -11.00 -22.04
C LEU A 600 -26.25 -10.77 -20.89
N THR A 601 -24.96 -10.80 -21.18
CA THR A 601 -23.90 -10.36 -20.26
C THR A 601 -23.83 -8.83 -20.26
N GLN A 602 -23.91 -8.20 -19.09
CA GLN A 602 -23.73 -6.74 -18.97
C GLN A 602 -22.25 -6.40 -18.74
N PRO A 603 -21.73 -5.32 -19.37
CA PRO A 603 -20.30 -4.99 -19.33
C PRO A 603 -19.82 -4.37 -18.00
N THR A 604 -20.74 -3.97 -17.12
CA THR A 604 -20.42 -3.22 -15.89
C THR A 604 -20.08 -4.09 -14.68
N GLY A 605 -20.45 -5.38 -14.68
CA GLY A 605 -20.35 -6.26 -13.53
C GLY A 605 -18.91 -6.61 -13.09
N PRO A 606 -18.76 -7.40 -12.00
CA PRO A 606 -17.46 -7.71 -11.43
C PRO A 606 -16.61 -8.56 -12.39
N LYS A 607 -15.45 -8.03 -12.78
CA LYS A 607 -14.53 -8.66 -13.73
C LYS A 607 -13.67 -9.74 -13.03
N PRO A 608 -13.46 -10.94 -13.62
CA PRO A 608 -12.57 -11.98 -13.07
C PRO A 608 -11.07 -11.71 -13.31
N TYR A 609 -10.76 -10.59 -13.96
CA TYR A 609 -9.42 -10.06 -14.21
C TYR A 609 -9.41 -8.57 -13.86
N ASN A 610 -8.23 -7.98 -13.76
CA ASN A 610 -8.04 -6.52 -13.60
C ASN A 610 -6.70 -6.11 -14.29
N ARG A 611 -6.36 -4.82 -14.25
CA ARG A 611 -5.12 -4.28 -14.86
C ARG A 611 -4.17 -3.74 -13.79
N LEU A 612 -2.87 -3.99 -13.94
CA LEU A 612 -1.81 -3.29 -13.20
C LEU A 612 -1.23 -2.20 -14.13
N ALA A 613 -1.34 -0.94 -13.72
CA ALA A 613 -0.85 0.22 -14.46
C ALA A 613 0.40 0.84 -13.81
N ALA A 614 1.28 1.41 -14.63
CA ALA A 614 2.46 2.17 -14.20
C ALA A 614 2.50 3.56 -14.85
N TYR A 615 2.35 4.61 -14.03
CA TYR A 615 2.31 6.02 -14.47
C TYR A 615 3.58 6.76 -14.06
N GLU A 616 4.24 7.50 -14.96
CA GLU A 616 5.48 8.23 -14.62
C GLU A 616 5.23 9.63 -14.04
N LEU A 617 5.83 9.91 -12.89
CA LEU A 617 5.75 11.20 -12.19
C LEU A 617 6.40 12.35 -12.98
N ALA A 618 7.52 12.06 -13.66
CA ALA A 618 8.31 13.03 -14.41
C ALA A 618 7.66 13.51 -15.72
N THR A 619 6.60 12.84 -16.19
CA THR A 619 5.78 13.28 -17.33
C THR A 619 4.31 13.40 -16.95
N GLU A 620 4.06 13.92 -15.74
CA GLU A 620 2.72 14.30 -15.24
C GLU A 620 1.67 13.20 -15.41
N GLY A 621 2.02 11.98 -14.96
CA GLY A 621 1.09 10.86 -14.91
C GLY A 621 0.89 10.13 -16.22
N LYS A 622 1.80 10.25 -17.19
CA LYS A 622 1.72 9.45 -18.42
C LYS A 622 1.90 7.96 -18.13
N LEU A 623 0.96 7.14 -18.61
CA LEU A 623 1.06 5.68 -18.60
C LEU A 623 2.32 5.24 -19.37
N ARG A 624 3.17 4.43 -18.73
CA ARG A 624 4.40 3.89 -19.32
C ARG A 624 4.28 2.44 -19.75
N TRP A 625 3.62 1.62 -18.94
CA TRP A 625 3.33 0.23 -19.25
C TRP A 625 2.11 -0.25 -18.45
N GLU A 626 1.49 -1.31 -18.93
CA GLU A 626 0.33 -1.97 -18.32
C GLU A 626 0.44 -3.49 -18.46
N LEU A 627 -0.10 -4.21 -17.49
CA LEU A 627 -0.11 -5.67 -17.40
C LEU A 627 -1.50 -6.17 -16.99
N GLY A 628 -1.86 -7.37 -17.43
CA GLY A 628 -3.21 -7.91 -17.24
C GLY A 628 -4.27 -7.28 -18.14
N SER A 629 -5.16 -8.12 -18.65
CA SER A 629 -6.27 -7.77 -19.54
C SER A 629 -7.30 -8.88 -19.52
N GLN A 630 -8.40 -8.74 -20.26
CA GLN A 630 -9.20 -9.89 -20.65
C GLN A 630 -8.31 -10.93 -21.37
N PRO A 631 -8.47 -12.25 -21.11
CA PRO A 631 -7.71 -13.28 -21.82
C PRO A 631 -8.19 -13.42 -23.28
N THR A 632 -7.50 -12.74 -24.18
CA THR A 632 -7.70 -12.77 -25.64
C THR A 632 -6.40 -13.10 -26.36
N GLU A 633 -6.47 -13.59 -27.59
CA GLU A 633 -5.28 -13.72 -28.45
C GLU A 633 -4.65 -12.34 -28.68
N GLY A 634 -3.33 -12.23 -28.52
CA GLY A 634 -2.63 -10.95 -28.56
C GLY A 634 -2.85 -10.03 -27.34
N GLY A 635 -3.48 -10.51 -26.27
CA GLY A 635 -3.64 -9.76 -25.01
C GLY A 635 -2.30 -9.44 -24.32
N LEU A 636 -2.37 -8.54 -23.32
CA LEU A 636 -1.19 -8.08 -22.57
C LEU A 636 -0.49 -9.23 -21.81
N PRO A 637 0.79 -9.08 -21.43
CA PRO A 637 1.43 -10.04 -20.55
C PRO A 637 0.64 -10.15 -19.23
N LEU A 638 0.48 -11.38 -18.73
CA LEU A 638 -0.42 -11.73 -17.62
C LEU A 638 -1.94 -11.54 -17.94
N ALA A 639 -2.37 -11.54 -19.20
CA ALA A 639 -3.79 -11.58 -19.56
C ALA A 639 -4.56 -12.69 -18.82
N GLY A 640 -5.74 -12.36 -18.29
CA GLY A 640 -6.53 -13.22 -17.42
C GLY A 640 -6.09 -13.24 -15.95
N ALA A 641 -5.14 -12.41 -15.53
CA ALA A 641 -4.78 -12.24 -14.12
C ALA A 641 -5.74 -11.30 -13.38
N PHE A 642 -5.94 -11.55 -12.09
CA PHE A 642 -6.48 -10.58 -11.13
C PHE A 642 -5.40 -10.29 -10.08
N PHE A 643 -4.74 -9.14 -10.19
CA PHE A 643 -3.79 -8.64 -9.21
C PHE A 643 -4.51 -8.37 -7.87
N LEU A 644 -3.94 -8.87 -6.78
CA LEU A 644 -4.55 -8.83 -5.44
C LEU A 644 -4.23 -7.53 -4.67
N GLY A 645 -3.47 -6.61 -5.27
CA GLY A 645 -3.07 -5.32 -4.71
C GLY A 645 -2.08 -4.61 -5.63
N PRO A 646 -1.73 -3.33 -5.36
CA PRO A 646 -0.58 -2.69 -5.99
C PRO A 646 0.70 -3.48 -5.67
N PRO A 647 1.77 -3.38 -6.47
CA PRO A 647 3.00 -4.11 -6.20
C PRO A 647 3.76 -3.54 -5.00
N LEU A 648 4.80 -4.27 -4.58
CA LEU A 648 5.92 -3.72 -3.79
C LEU A 648 7.11 -3.39 -4.71
N PRO A 649 7.41 -2.11 -4.98
CA PRO A 649 8.66 -1.67 -5.58
C PRO A 649 9.88 -1.91 -4.67
N LEU A 650 10.91 -2.54 -5.22
CA LEU A 650 12.16 -2.86 -4.52
C LEU A 650 13.31 -3.07 -5.51
N ALA A 651 14.44 -2.38 -5.32
CA ALA A 651 15.69 -2.60 -6.05
C ALA A 651 15.59 -2.58 -7.60
N GLY A 652 14.71 -1.73 -8.16
CA GLY A 652 14.48 -1.60 -9.61
C GLY A 652 13.49 -2.63 -10.19
N ARG A 653 12.86 -3.44 -9.33
CA ARG A 653 11.78 -4.36 -9.67
C ARG A 653 10.50 -3.98 -8.94
N VAL A 654 9.38 -4.49 -9.41
CA VAL A 654 8.11 -4.46 -8.69
C VAL A 654 7.60 -5.90 -8.51
N TYR A 655 7.17 -6.23 -7.29
CA TYR A 655 6.73 -7.56 -6.89
C TYR A 655 5.23 -7.55 -6.61
N VAL A 656 4.45 -8.33 -7.36
CA VAL A 656 2.98 -8.34 -7.28
C VAL A 656 2.42 -9.75 -7.10
N LEU A 657 1.30 -9.87 -6.39
CA LEU A 657 0.55 -11.11 -6.26
C LEU A 657 -0.67 -11.06 -7.19
N ALA A 658 -0.96 -12.15 -7.87
CA ALA A 658 -2.14 -12.28 -8.72
C ALA A 658 -2.76 -13.67 -8.63
N GLU A 659 -4.09 -13.72 -8.70
CA GLU A 659 -4.82 -14.90 -9.10
C GLU A 659 -4.69 -15.08 -10.63
N LEU A 660 -4.16 -16.22 -11.06
CA LEU A 660 -4.02 -16.57 -12.48
C LEU A 660 -4.14 -18.09 -12.64
N LYS A 661 -5.00 -18.54 -13.56
CA LYS A 661 -5.23 -19.97 -13.90
C LYS A 661 -5.65 -20.88 -12.71
N GLY A 662 -6.22 -20.32 -11.64
CA GLY A 662 -6.61 -21.08 -10.44
C GLY A 662 -5.51 -21.17 -9.37
N GLU A 663 -4.52 -20.29 -9.42
CA GLU A 663 -3.37 -20.25 -8.52
C GLU A 663 -3.14 -18.81 -8.03
N VAL A 664 -2.67 -18.65 -6.78
CA VAL A 664 -2.00 -17.41 -6.37
C VAL A 664 -0.54 -17.50 -6.79
N ARG A 665 -0.09 -16.54 -7.60
CA ARG A 665 1.29 -16.48 -8.11
C ARG A 665 1.93 -15.13 -7.76
N LEU A 666 3.20 -15.18 -7.38
CA LEU A 666 4.09 -14.02 -7.31
C LEU A 666 4.67 -13.76 -8.69
N ALA A 667 4.63 -12.52 -9.16
CA ALA A 667 5.36 -12.06 -10.35
C ALA A 667 6.39 -11.00 -9.96
N ALA A 668 7.58 -11.11 -10.53
CA ALA A 668 8.63 -10.09 -10.43
C ALA A 668 8.80 -9.42 -11.80
N ILE A 669 8.66 -8.10 -11.82
CA ILE A 669 8.56 -7.28 -13.04
C ILE A 669 9.65 -6.20 -13.01
N GLU A 670 10.30 -5.92 -14.14
CA GLU A 670 11.22 -4.79 -14.29
C GLU A 670 10.45 -3.47 -14.22
N ALA A 671 10.78 -2.63 -13.22
CA ALA A 671 10.00 -1.42 -12.89
C ALA A 671 9.89 -0.39 -14.03
N MET A 672 10.88 -0.39 -14.94
CA MET A 672 11.03 0.59 -16.02
C MET A 672 10.22 0.23 -17.28
N THR A 673 9.92 -1.05 -17.50
CA THR A 673 9.47 -1.58 -18.80
C THR A 673 8.18 -2.39 -18.73
N GLY A 674 7.83 -2.94 -17.56
CA GLY A 674 6.76 -3.93 -17.42
C GLY A 674 7.18 -5.35 -17.82
N ASN A 675 8.46 -5.59 -18.16
CA ASN A 675 8.95 -6.93 -18.48
C ASN A 675 8.82 -7.87 -17.27
N VAL A 676 8.05 -8.95 -17.41
CA VAL A 676 7.96 -10.01 -16.39
C VAL A 676 9.25 -10.84 -16.42
N GLU A 677 10.10 -10.71 -15.41
CA GLU A 677 11.36 -11.49 -15.32
C GLU A 677 11.10 -12.96 -14.98
N TRP A 678 10.20 -13.20 -14.01
CA TRP A 678 9.84 -14.54 -13.54
C TRP A 678 8.50 -14.50 -12.79
N THR A 679 7.89 -15.69 -12.65
CA THR A 679 6.76 -15.91 -11.74
C THR A 679 7.00 -17.17 -10.92
N GLN A 680 6.39 -17.24 -9.74
CA GLN A 680 6.48 -18.37 -8.81
C GLN A 680 5.07 -18.67 -8.26
N GLN A 681 4.65 -19.93 -8.36
CA GLN A 681 3.43 -20.43 -7.72
C GLN A 681 3.55 -20.31 -6.18
N LEU A 682 2.52 -19.77 -5.51
CA LEU A 682 2.47 -19.66 -4.04
C LEU A 682 1.41 -20.58 -3.43
N ALA A 683 0.20 -20.60 -3.98
CA ALA A 683 -0.94 -21.34 -3.41
C ALA A 683 -1.93 -21.81 -4.48
N SER A 684 -2.66 -22.88 -4.17
CA SER A 684 -3.83 -23.34 -4.92
C SER A 684 -5.10 -22.56 -4.55
N LEU A 685 -6.11 -22.58 -5.43
CA LEU A 685 -7.41 -21.97 -5.18
C LEU A 685 -8.54 -23.01 -5.23
N ALA A 686 -9.40 -23.02 -4.21
CA ALA A 686 -10.61 -23.83 -4.16
C ALA A 686 -11.83 -23.16 -4.83
N SER A 687 -11.80 -21.84 -4.99
CA SER A 687 -12.84 -20.99 -5.59
C SER A 687 -12.21 -19.86 -6.41
N SER A 688 -12.94 -19.29 -7.37
CA SER A 688 -12.48 -18.15 -8.17
C SER A 688 -12.66 -16.80 -7.43
N ILE A 689 -11.98 -15.76 -7.89
CA ILE A 689 -12.09 -14.38 -7.34
C ILE A 689 -13.50 -13.77 -7.43
N LEU A 690 -14.41 -14.35 -8.23
CA LEU A 690 -15.82 -13.94 -8.29
C LEU A 690 -16.69 -14.63 -7.22
N GLU A 691 -16.18 -15.70 -6.59
CA GLU A 691 -16.85 -16.48 -5.56
C GLU A 691 -16.32 -16.17 -4.15
N ASP A 692 -15.29 -15.32 -4.06
CA ASP A 692 -14.63 -14.87 -2.83
C ASP A 692 -14.49 -13.32 -2.80
N PRO A 693 -15.54 -12.60 -2.36
CA PRO A 693 -15.52 -11.14 -2.21
C PRO A 693 -14.48 -10.64 -1.20
N LEU A 694 -14.13 -11.46 -0.19
CA LEU A 694 -13.14 -11.08 0.81
C LEU A 694 -11.76 -11.02 0.17
N ARG A 695 -11.35 -12.08 -0.54
CA ARG A 695 -10.08 -12.11 -1.29
C ARG A 695 -10.03 -11.05 -2.37
N ARG A 696 -11.15 -10.78 -3.06
CA ARG A 696 -11.27 -9.72 -4.09
C ARG A 696 -10.91 -8.34 -3.55
N ASN A 697 -11.30 -8.02 -2.32
CA ASN A 697 -11.22 -6.67 -1.78
C ASN A 697 -10.03 -6.44 -0.83
N THR A 698 -9.42 -7.51 -0.30
CA THR A 698 -8.46 -7.50 0.84
C THR A 698 -7.08 -6.85 0.60
N GLY A 699 -6.70 -6.49 -0.63
CA GLY A 699 -5.48 -5.72 -0.89
C GLY A 699 -4.15 -6.45 -0.59
N ALA A 700 -4.13 -7.78 -0.76
CA ALA A 700 -3.02 -8.66 -0.42
C ALA A 700 -1.73 -8.32 -1.19
N THR A 701 -0.83 -7.63 -0.50
CA THR A 701 0.39 -7.04 -1.08
C THR A 701 1.65 -7.55 -0.37
N PRO A 702 2.74 -7.90 -1.08
CA PRO A 702 3.98 -8.33 -0.44
C PRO A 702 4.60 -7.29 0.49
N SER A 703 5.34 -7.76 1.48
CA SER A 703 6.13 -6.95 2.42
C SER A 703 7.53 -7.56 2.58
N TYR A 704 8.53 -6.75 2.91
CA TYR A 704 9.94 -7.15 2.81
C TYR A 704 10.81 -6.61 3.94
N ALA A 705 11.62 -7.49 4.53
CA ALA A 705 12.68 -7.19 5.49
C ALA A 705 13.79 -8.26 5.40
N ASP A 706 15.03 -7.88 5.69
CA ASP A 706 16.20 -8.78 5.84
C ASP A 706 16.41 -9.84 4.74
N GLY A 707 15.95 -9.56 3.51
CA GLY A 707 16.06 -10.45 2.35
C GLY A 707 14.85 -11.32 2.05
N VAL A 708 13.92 -11.45 3.00
CA VAL A 708 12.71 -12.24 2.85
C VAL A 708 11.57 -11.36 2.35
N LEU A 709 11.02 -11.71 1.18
CA LEU A 709 9.74 -11.19 0.71
C LEU A 709 8.62 -12.07 1.26
N VAL A 710 7.77 -11.51 2.11
CA VAL A 710 6.63 -12.20 2.72
C VAL A 710 5.35 -11.82 1.98
N CYS A 711 4.66 -12.83 1.47
CA CYS A 711 3.52 -12.74 0.57
C CYS A 711 2.26 -13.29 1.26
N PRO A 712 1.29 -12.44 1.67
CA PRO A 712 -0.02 -12.91 2.12
C PRO A 712 -0.81 -13.42 0.90
N THR A 713 -1.34 -14.64 0.93
CA THR A 713 -2.04 -15.20 -0.25
C THR A 713 -3.55 -14.91 -0.26
N ALA A 714 -4.10 -14.41 0.85
CA ALA A 714 -5.53 -14.26 1.10
C ALA A 714 -6.35 -15.55 0.85
N VAL A 715 -5.72 -16.73 1.01
CA VAL A 715 -6.35 -18.06 1.00
C VAL A 715 -5.88 -18.94 2.15
N GLY A 716 -5.81 -18.39 3.37
CA GLY A 716 -5.42 -19.18 4.56
C GLY A 716 -3.92 -19.51 4.63
N ALA A 717 -3.08 -18.80 3.87
CA ALA A 717 -1.64 -19.04 3.83
C ALA A 717 -0.81 -17.75 3.70
N VAL A 718 0.44 -17.84 4.15
CA VAL A 718 1.48 -16.81 3.95
C VAL A 718 2.78 -17.50 3.53
N VAL A 719 3.49 -16.89 2.58
CA VAL A 719 4.72 -17.45 2.00
C VAL A 719 5.90 -16.48 2.15
N GLY A 720 6.98 -16.94 2.76
CA GLY A 720 8.30 -16.31 2.66
C GLY A 720 9.05 -16.77 1.42
N VAL A 721 9.66 -15.83 0.70
CA VAL A 721 10.47 -16.03 -0.52
C VAL A 721 11.84 -15.36 -0.33
N ASP A 722 12.93 -16.06 -0.63
CA ASP A 722 14.27 -15.45 -0.67
C ASP A 722 14.50 -14.83 -2.05
N LEU A 723 14.64 -13.50 -2.10
CA LEU A 723 14.87 -12.76 -3.34
C LEU A 723 16.28 -12.97 -3.92
N THR A 724 17.23 -13.45 -3.11
CA THR A 724 18.62 -13.75 -3.50
C THR A 724 18.70 -15.00 -4.38
N THR A 725 17.92 -16.02 -4.03
CA THR A 725 17.84 -17.30 -4.73
C THR A 725 16.66 -17.39 -5.70
N ARG A 726 15.69 -16.46 -5.63
CA ARG A 726 14.39 -16.56 -6.31
C ARG A 726 13.68 -17.89 -5.98
N SER A 727 13.79 -18.33 -4.74
CA SER A 727 13.20 -19.59 -4.25
C SER A 727 12.20 -19.30 -3.13
N LEU A 728 11.30 -20.25 -2.89
CA LEU A 728 10.51 -20.27 -1.67
C LEU A 728 11.49 -20.38 -0.48
N LEU A 729 11.05 -19.95 0.70
CA LEU A 729 11.79 -20.10 1.96
C LEU A 729 10.96 -20.94 2.93
N TRP A 730 9.76 -20.46 3.25
CA TRP A 730 8.79 -21.13 4.10
C TRP A 730 7.35 -20.84 3.66
N GLY A 731 6.44 -21.76 3.93
CA GLY A 731 4.99 -21.59 3.77
C GLY A 731 4.29 -21.90 5.08
N TYR A 732 3.49 -20.96 5.59
CA TYR A 732 2.70 -21.09 6.81
C TYR A 732 1.21 -21.13 6.45
N GLN A 733 0.50 -22.18 6.86
CA GLN A 733 -0.95 -22.29 6.73
C GLN A 733 -1.63 -21.96 8.07
N TYR A 734 -2.70 -21.17 8.02
CA TYR A 734 -3.55 -20.84 9.18
C TYR A 734 -5.00 -21.28 8.92
N PRO A 735 -5.77 -21.64 9.97
CA PRO A 735 -7.18 -21.97 9.80
C PRO A 735 -7.95 -20.74 9.30
N GLN A 736 -8.78 -20.93 8.28
CA GLN A 736 -9.81 -19.96 7.92
C GLN A 736 -11.03 -20.16 8.80
N GLU A 737 -11.62 -19.08 9.29
CA GLU A 737 -12.98 -19.18 9.85
C GLU A 737 -13.98 -19.44 8.73
N ALA A 738 -14.69 -20.56 8.83
CA ALA A 738 -15.65 -20.99 7.83
C ALA A 738 -16.83 -20.00 7.75
N THR A 739 -16.81 -19.10 6.76
CA THR A 739 -17.92 -18.19 6.43
C THR A 739 -19.15 -18.91 5.84
N ALA A 740 -19.36 -20.18 6.20
CA ALA A 740 -20.24 -21.13 5.53
C ALA A 740 -21.68 -21.13 6.06
N ASP A 741 -21.89 -21.11 7.38
CA ASP A 741 -23.20 -21.40 7.97
C ASP A 741 -24.27 -20.31 7.78
N TYR A 742 -23.88 -19.06 7.50
CA TYR A 742 -24.81 -17.96 7.24
C TYR A 742 -25.44 -17.96 5.84
N ARG A 743 -24.92 -18.78 4.91
CA ARG A 743 -25.18 -18.66 3.46
C ARG A 743 -26.56 -19.13 2.97
N GLY A 744 -27.39 -19.68 3.86
CA GLY A 744 -28.72 -20.22 3.54
C GLY A 744 -29.89 -19.23 3.71
N ALA A 745 -30.66 -19.43 4.78
CA ALA A 745 -31.94 -18.72 4.99
C ALA A 745 -31.80 -17.30 5.57
N VAL A 746 -30.70 -17.00 6.27
CA VAL A 746 -30.49 -15.70 6.93
C VAL A 746 -30.13 -14.62 5.91
N ALA A 747 -29.21 -14.91 4.99
CA ALA A 747 -28.83 -14.01 3.90
C ALA A 747 -30.02 -13.56 3.04
N LEU A 748 -30.99 -14.45 2.78
CA LEU A 748 -32.19 -14.13 2.00
C LEU A 748 -33.16 -13.21 2.77
N LYS A 749 -33.26 -13.37 4.09
CA LYS A 749 -34.09 -12.48 4.94
C LYS A 749 -33.49 -11.10 5.10
N LEU A 750 -32.18 -10.99 5.36
CA LEU A 750 -31.49 -9.69 5.52
C LEU A 750 -31.51 -8.87 4.22
N ARG A 751 -31.28 -9.52 3.07
CA ARG A 751 -31.43 -8.87 1.74
C ARG A 751 -32.86 -8.40 1.47
N ALA A 752 -33.88 -9.04 2.06
CA ALA A 752 -35.27 -8.59 1.97
C ALA A 752 -35.61 -7.44 2.93
N SER A 753 -34.74 -7.13 3.90
CA SER A 753 -34.88 -6.01 4.85
C SER A 753 -33.82 -4.91 4.64
N GLY A 754 -33.15 -4.87 3.49
CA GLY A 754 -32.20 -3.82 3.12
C GLY A 754 -30.84 -3.85 3.83
N MET A 755 -30.60 -4.81 4.74
CA MET A 755 -29.32 -4.93 5.46
C MET A 755 -28.37 -5.86 4.70
N VAL A 756 -27.13 -5.43 4.47
CA VAL A 756 -26.12 -6.31 3.86
C VAL A 756 -25.47 -7.15 4.95
N LEU A 757 -25.55 -8.48 4.80
CA LEU A 757 -24.92 -9.45 5.73
C LEU A 757 -23.42 -9.18 5.94
N GLU A 758 -22.79 -8.51 4.98
CA GLU A 758 -21.37 -8.17 4.95
C GLU A 758 -20.99 -7.00 5.86
N ASP A 759 -21.94 -6.16 6.28
CA ASP A 759 -21.72 -5.02 7.19
C ASP A 759 -21.48 -5.51 8.63
N LEU A 760 -22.33 -6.47 9.03
CA LEU A 760 -22.25 -7.18 10.31
C LEU A 760 -20.97 -8.03 10.42
N ALA A 761 -20.40 -8.45 9.27
CA ALA A 761 -19.21 -9.29 9.19
C ALA A 761 -17.90 -8.48 9.03
N ALA A 762 -17.92 -7.34 8.33
CA ALA A 762 -16.75 -6.45 8.19
C ALA A 762 -16.26 -5.97 9.57
N ASN A 763 -17.19 -5.61 10.46
CA ASN A 763 -16.93 -5.23 11.84
C ASN A 763 -16.34 -6.35 12.74
N GLN A 764 -16.16 -7.57 12.22
CA GLN A 764 -15.67 -8.74 12.96
C GLN A 764 -14.36 -9.31 12.38
N ARG A 765 -13.59 -8.51 11.63
CA ARG A 765 -12.34 -8.93 10.97
C ARG A 765 -11.22 -7.91 11.18
N TRP A 766 -10.00 -8.30 10.80
CA TRP A 766 -8.93 -7.35 10.51
C TRP A 766 -9.27 -6.55 9.24
N VAL A 767 -8.90 -5.26 9.19
CA VAL A 767 -9.25 -4.35 8.08
C VAL A 767 -8.54 -4.71 6.77
N ASP A 768 -7.32 -5.24 6.85
CA ASP A 768 -6.56 -5.69 5.67
C ASP A 768 -5.53 -6.77 6.03
N SER A 769 -5.06 -7.50 5.01
CA SER A 769 -4.09 -8.59 5.11
C SER A 769 -2.63 -8.14 5.29
N THR A 770 -2.40 -6.98 5.92
CA THR A 770 -1.04 -6.44 6.06
C THR A 770 -0.13 -7.38 6.84
N VAL A 771 0.99 -7.73 6.21
CA VAL A 771 2.14 -8.33 6.87
C VAL A 771 3.01 -7.20 7.47
N THR A 772 3.10 -7.12 8.79
CA THR A 772 3.99 -6.15 9.47
C THR A 772 5.29 -6.84 9.86
N LEU A 773 6.44 -6.30 9.44
CA LEU A 773 7.75 -6.87 9.69
C LEU A 773 8.56 -5.98 10.65
N ALA A 774 9.10 -6.59 11.71
CA ALA A 774 9.92 -5.89 12.70
C ALA A 774 10.78 -6.90 13.48
N GLU A 775 12.01 -6.52 13.86
CA GLU A 775 12.88 -7.26 14.79
C GLU A 775 13.02 -8.77 14.47
N GLY A 776 13.14 -9.12 13.18
CA GLY A 776 13.25 -10.51 12.71
C GLY A 776 11.95 -11.33 12.77
N ARG A 777 10.79 -10.67 12.92
CA ARG A 777 9.47 -11.31 13.09
C ARG A 777 8.44 -10.83 12.07
N VAL A 778 7.42 -11.66 11.89
CA VAL A 778 6.29 -11.47 10.97
C VAL A 778 5.00 -11.40 11.78
N LEU A 779 4.31 -10.27 11.76
CA LEU A 779 2.96 -10.15 12.31
C LEU A 779 1.93 -10.19 11.18
N LEU A 780 0.92 -11.04 11.35
CA LEU A 780 -0.13 -11.27 10.37
C LEU A 780 -1.49 -10.87 10.94
N THR A 781 -2.22 -10.03 10.22
CA THR A 781 -3.63 -9.68 10.49
C THR A 781 -4.57 -10.21 9.39
N PRO A 782 -4.66 -11.53 9.17
CA PRO A 782 -5.39 -12.11 8.05
C PRO A 782 -6.92 -11.94 8.19
N PRO A 783 -7.63 -11.25 7.29
CA PRO A 783 -9.08 -11.03 7.40
C PRO A 783 -9.93 -12.32 7.41
N GLU A 784 -9.35 -13.46 7.05
CA GLU A 784 -10.00 -14.78 7.08
C GLU A 784 -9.92 -15.48 8.47
N SER A 785 -9.29 -14.85 9.49
CA SER A 785 -9.10 -15.39 10.83
C SER A 785 -9.24 -14.31 11.92
N ASN A 786 -9.83 -14.66 13.08
CA ASN A 786 -9.85 -13.79 14.28
C ASN A 786 -8.59 -13.90 15.15
N GLU A 787 -7.43 -14.23 14.57
CA GLU A 787 -6.16 -14.30 15.30
C GLU A 787 -5.10 -13.32 14.76
N LEU A 788 -4.28 -12.79 15.66
CA LEU A 788 -2.97 -12.18 15.37
C LEU A 788 -1.92 -13.28 15.46
N HIS A 789 -1.24 -13.57 14.36
CA HIS A 789 -0.16 -14.57 14.33
C HIS A 789 1.21 -13.88 14.33
N CYS A 790 2.17 -14.40 15.09
CA CYS A 790 3.56 -13.95 15.10
C CYS A 790 4.50 -15.10 14.68
N LEU A 791 5.21 -14.94 13.57
CA LEU A 791 6.17 -15.92 13.04
C LEU A 791 7.60 -15.40 13.11
N ASP A 792 8.57 -16.32 13.08
CA ASP A 792 9.97 -16.01 12.76
C ASP A 792 10.12 -15.69 11.25
N LEU A 793 10.83 -14.60 10.91
CA LEU A 793 10.98 -14.13 9.53
C LEU A 793 11.79 -15.09 8.64
N VAL A 794 12.74 -15.82 9.21
CA VAL A 794 13.67 -16.69 8.46
C VAL A 794 13.14 -18.13 8.38
N GLN A 795 12.44 -18.59 9.41
CA GLN A 795 11.95 -19.96 9.52
C GLN A 795 10.46 -20.15 9.16
N GLY A 796 9.65 -19.09 9.26
CA GLY A 796 8.19 -19.18 9.15
C GLY A 796 7.52 -19.93 10.31
N SER A 797 8.27 -20.20 11.39
CA SER A 797 7.78 -20.92 12.56
C SER A 797 6.90 -20.04 13.43
N LEU A 798 5.75 -20.56 13.87
CA LEU A 798 4.84 -19.87 14.76
C LEU A 798 5.48 -19.69 16.14
N LEU A 799 5.71 -18.44 16.54
CA LEU A 799 6.28 -18.07 17.84
C LEU A 799 5.17 -17.94 18.89
N TRP A 800 4.07 -17.27 18.52
CA TRP A 800 2.85 -17.17 19.32
C TRP A 800 1.67 -16.74 18.44
N LYS A 801 0.45 -16.95 18.93
CA LYS A 801 -0.79 -16.37 18.37
C LYS A 801 -1.71 -15.86 19.48
N ARG A 802 -2.58 -14.91 19.15
CA ARG A 802 -3.54 -14.29 20.08
C ARG A 802 -4.89 -14.05 19.38
N PRO A 803 -6.02 -14.05 20.11
CA PRO A 803 -7.28 -13.53 19.61
C PRO A 803 -7.17 -12.06 19.13
N ARG A 804 -8.03 -11.69 18.17
CA ARG A 804 -8.21 -10.32 17.66
C ARG A 804 -9.06 -9.46 18.58
N ASP A 805 -10.11 -10.04 19.18
CA ASP A 805 -11.12 -9.37 20.01
C ASP A 805 -11.75 -8.13 19.34
N ASP A 806 -11.44 -6.92 19.82
CA ASP A 806 -11.88 -5.64 19.24
C ASP A 806 -10.90 -5.07 18.21
N GLY A 807 -9.72 -5.68 18.04
CA GLY A 807 -8.63 -5.24 17.16
C GLY A 807 -9.04 -5.10 15.70
N MET A 808 -8.69 -3.98 15.10
CA MET A 808 -8.93 -3.66 13.69
C MET A 808 -7.65 -3.80 12.86
N TYR A 809 -6.51 -3.35 13.42
CA TYR A 809 -5.20 -3.42 12.77
C TYR A 809 -4.03 -3.26 13.75
N VAL A 810 -2.82 -3.69 13.36
CA VAL A 810 -1.57 -3.29 14.01
C VAL A 810 -1.23 -1.85 13.58
N GLY A 811 -1.06 -0.94 14.54
CA GLY A 811 -0.70 0.45 14.29
C GLY A 811 0.78 0.60 13.95
N CYS A 812 1.65 0.19 14.89
CA CYS A 812 3.11 0.18 14.74
C CYS A 812 3.75 -0.90 15.63
N VAL A 813 5.01 -1.23 15.34
CA VAL A 813 5.88 -2.05 16.18
C VAL A 813 7.13 -1.24 16.52
N HIS A 814 7.52 -1.17 17.80
CA HIS A 814 8.69 -0.42 18.25
C HIS A 814 9.19 -0.95 19.60
N ASP A 815 10.51 -1.10 19.75
CA ASP A 815 11.20 -1.53 20.98
C ASP A 815 10.56 -2.77 21.64
N GLY A 816 10.25 -3.78 20.83
CA GLY A 816 9.62 -5.02 21.28
C GLY A 816 8.14 -4.89 21.67
N LEU A 817 7.47 -3.78 21.35
CA LEU A 817 6.04 -3.54 21.60
C LEU A 817 5.26 -3.51 20.28
N VAL A 818 4.12 -4.21 20.24
CA VAL A 818 3.16 -4.21 19.12
C VAL A 818 1.92 -3.43 19.55
N LEU A 819 1.71 -2.24 18.99
CA LEU A 819 0.47 -1.48 19.19
C LEU A 819 -0.64 -2.04 18.30
N ILE A 820 -1.75 -2.46 18.90
CA ILE A 820 -2.97 -2.88 18.22
C ILE A 820 -4.03 -1.81 18.47
N VAL A 821 -4.63 -1.32 17.39
CA VAL A 821 -5.77 -0.39 17.43
C VAL A 821 -7.04 -1.21 17.29
N GLY A 822 -7.92 -1.13 18.29
CA GLY A 822 -9.24 -1.72 18.29
C GLY A 822 -10.36 -0.67 18.14
N ARG A 823 -11.59 -1.15 17.99
CA ARG A 823 -12.77 -0.29 17.69
C ARG A 823 -13.09 0.71 18.80
N THR A 824 -12.85 0.35 20.06
CA THR A 824 -13.14 1.18 21.24
C THR A 824 -11.96 1.26 22.23
N SER A 825 -10.89 0.50 21.98
CA SER A 825 -9.73 0.43 22.86
C SER A 825 -8.42 0.30 22.08
N LEU A 826 -7.32 0.64 22.76
CA LEU A 826 -5.96 0.43 22.30
C LEU A 826 -5.29 -0.58 23.23
N ARG A 827 -4.38 -1.39 22.71
CA ARG A 827 -3.60 -2.34 23.51
C ARG A 827 -2.21 -2.54 22.94
N ALA A 828 -1.25 -2.86 23.80
CA ALA A 828 0.05 -3.34 23.36
C ALA A 828 0.35 -4.74 23.88
N VAL A 829 0.93 -5.57 23.01
CA VAL A 829 1.52 -6.86 23.38
C VAL A 829 3.02 -6.84 23.16
N ARG A 830 3.76 -7.63 23.94
CA ARG A 830 5.20 -7.83 23.76
C ARG A 830 5.42 -8.63 22.48
N LEU A 831 6.14 -8.06 21.51
CA LEU A 831 6.51 -8.73 20.26
C LEU A 831 7.21 -10.08 20.54
N ALA A 832 7.97 -10.14 21.64
CA ALA A 832 8.67 -11.33 22.10
C ALA A 832 7.75 -12.53 22.38
N THR A 833 6.68 -12.35 23.15
CA THR A 833 5.88 -13.42 23.78
C THR A 833 4.37 -13.38 23.49
N GLY A 834 3.85 -12.27 22.95
CA GLY A 834 2.41 -12.03 22.77
C GLY A 834 1.67 -11.64 24.05
N GLU A 835 2.33 -11.60 25.20
CA GLU A 835 1.74 -11.20 26.49
C GLU A 835 1.42 -9.69 26.53
N PRO A 836 0.48 -9.22 27.36
CA PRO A 836 0.18 -7.78 27.48
C PRO A 836 1.41 -7.00 27.94
N ALA A 837 1.63 -5.83 27.36
CA ALA A 837 2.79 -4.98 27.69
C ALA A 837 2.49 -3.89 28.72
N TRP A 838 1.26 -3.39 28.75
CA TRP A 838 0.82 -2.29 29.62
C TRP A 838 0.22 -2.78 30.95
N THR A 839 0.11 -1.87 31.93
CA THR A 839 -0.53 -2.14 33.23
C THR A 839 -2.05 -2.02 33.10
N GLY A 840 -2.67 -3.11 32.66
CA GLY A 840 -4.05 -3.16 32.16
C GLY A 840 -4.04 -3.61 30.70
N GLU A 841 -4.92 -4.53 30.32
CA GLU A 841 -4.82 -5.20 29.02
C GLU A 841 -5.17 -4.29 27.83
N ALA A 842 -5.95 -3.23 28.07
CA ALA A 842 -6.28 -2.20 27.09
C ALA A 842 -6.53 -0.83 27.75
N VAL A 843 -6.36 0.24 26.97
CA VAL A 843 -6.73 1.62 27.29
C VAL A 843 -7.93 2.01 26.43
N ALA A 844 -9.02 2.47 27.04
CA ALA A 844 -10.21 2.89 26.32
C ALA A 844 -9.96 4.19 25.53
N LEU A 845 -10.59 4.31 24.35
CA LEU A 845 -10.67 5.56 23.60
C LEU A 845 -11.61 6.56 24.32
N PRO A 846 -11.57 7.87 23.96
CA PRO A 846 -12.52 8.86 24.47
C PRO A 846 -13.98 8.42 24.25
N SER A 847 -14.87 8.74 25.19
CA SER A 847 -16.27 8.32 25.11
C SER A 847 -16.95 8.79 23.82
N GLY A 848 -17.56 7.87 23.07
CA GLY A 848 -18.17 8.13 21.76
C GLY A 848 -17.18 8.21 20.58
N ALA A 849 -15.87 8.05 20.80
CA ALA A 849 -14.86 8.06 19.75
C ALA A 849 -14.43 6.63 19.35
N ALA A 850 -14.33 6.41 18.05
CA ALA A 850 -13.78 5.20 17.42
C ALA A 850 -12.72 5.60 16.37
N PRO A 851 -11.83 4.69 15.92
CA PRO A 851 -10.89 4.98 14.84
C PRO A 851 -11.60 5.33 13.53
N SER A 852 -11.36 6.53 13.01
CA SER A 852 -11.86 6.99 11.70
C SER A 852 -10.85 6.76 10.56
N GLY A 853 -9.67 6.23 10.87
CA GLY A 853 -8.60 5.98 9.90
C GLY A 853 -7.40 5.28 10.52
N ARG A 854 -6.36 5.10 9.70
CA ARG A 854 -5.03 4.68 10.12
C ARG A 854 -4.18 5.89 10.54
N GLY A 855 -3.50 5.78 11.68
CA GLY A 855 -2.55 6.77 12.18
C GLY A 855 -1.09 6.54 11.75
N PHE A 856 -0.23 7.53 11.96
CA PHE A 856 1.22 7.44 11.77
C PHE A 856 1.99 7.39 13.10
N PHE A 857 3.25 6.95 13.04
CA PHE A 857 4.16 6.83 14.19
C PHE A 857 5.39 7.73 14.03
N ASN A 858 5.84 8.39 15.11
CA ASN A 858 7.03 9.26 15.09
C ASN A 858 8.24 8.74 15.89
N GLY A 859 8.11 7.59 16.58
CA GLY A 859 9.15 7.02 17.44
C GLY A 859 8.87 7.07 18.94
N GLU A 860 7.88 7.84 19.39
CA GLU A 860 7.34 7.75 20.76
C GLU A 860 5.81 7.71 20.73
N LEU A 861 5.23 8.57 19.90
CA LEU A 861 3.79 8.81 19.81
C LEU A 861 3.22 8.24 18.51
N TYR A 862 2.07 7.60 18.64
CA TYR A 862 1.20 7.20 17.53
C TYR A 862 0.01 8.17 17.45
N PHE A 863 -0.21 8.77 16.28
CA PHE A 863 -1.23 9.81 16.08
C PHE A 863 -2.46 9.18 15.43
N LEU A 864 -3.47 8.88 16.25
CA LEU A 864 -4.69 8.16 15.86
C LEU A 864 -5.81 9.16 15.49
N PRO A 865 -6.33 9.14 14.24
CA PRO A 865 -7.55 9.87 13.89
C PRO A 865 -8.79 9.21 14.50
N LEU A 866 -9.72 10.03 14.98
CA LEU A 866 -10.95 9.60 15.67
C LEU A 866 -12.22 10.19 15.06
N SER A 867 -13.31 9.42 15.10
CA SER A 867 -14.66 9.79 14.66
C SER A 867 -15.24 11.02 15.37
N SER A 868 -14.66 11.42 16.50
CA SER A 868 -14.98 12.66 17.23
C SER A 868 -14.45 13.94 16.57
N GLY A 869 -13.82 13.86 15.39
CA GLY A 869 -13.13 14.99 14.76
C GLY A 869 -11.79 15.31 15.43
N GLU A 870 -11.20 14.35 16.15
CA GLU A 870 -9.97 14.53 16.92
C GLU A 870 -8.81 13.72 16.34
N VAL A 871 -7.57 14.16 16.60
CA VAL A 871 -6.38 13.32 16.47
C VAL A 871 -5.75 13.17 17.85
N ALA A 872 -5.65 11.93 18.34
CA ALA A 872 -5.09 11.61 19.64
C ALA A 872 -3.63 11.15 19.51
N ALA A 873 -2.73 11.81 20.23
CA ALA A 873 -1.35 11.37 20.36
C ALA A 873 -1.22 10.36 21.52
N VAL A 874 -0.93 9.10 21.19
CA VAL A 874 -0.84 7.98 22.12
C VAL A 874 0.62 7.58 22.32
N ARG A 875 1.13 7.57 23.55
CA ARG A 875 2.48 7.06 23.83
C ARG A 875 2.48 5.53 23.76
N VAL A 876 3.25 4.97 22.84
CA VAL A 876 3.26 3.51 22.57
C VAL A 876 3.72 2.69 23.79
N ARG A 877 4.58 3.27 24.64
CA ARG A 877 5.15 2.62 25.82
C ARG A 877 4.12 2.25 26.90
N ASP A 878 3.08 3.07 27.09
CA ASP A 878 2.13 2.94 28.21
C ASP A 878 0.64 3.10 27.81
N GLY A 879 0.36 3.46 26.56
CA GLY A 879 -1.00 3.66 26.03
C GLY A 879 -1.64 4.99 26.40
N SER A 880 -0.93 5.87 27.12
CA SER A 880 -1.48 7.15 27.54
C SER A 880 -1.73 8.09 26.36
N ILE A 881 -2.92 8.69 26.31
CA ILE A 881 -3.23 9.80 25.40
C ILE A 881 -2.59 11.06 26.01
N VAL A 882 -1.51 11.53 25.42
CA VAL A 882 -0.71 12.65 25.97
C VAL A 882 -1.20 14.02 25.50
N ALA A 883 -1.86 14.07 24.35
CA ALA A 883 -2.44 15.27 23.76
C ALA A 883 -3.54 14.89 22.76
N ARG A 884 -4.45 15.82 22.46
CA ARG A 884 -5.44 15.71 21.38
C ARG A 884 -5.56 17.05 20.67
N ALA A 885 -5.56 17.06 19.35
CA ALA A 885 -6.05 18.17 18.54
C ALA A 885 -7.51 17.91 18.12
N ARG A 886 -8.29 18.97 17.88
CA ARG A 886 -9.69 18.86 17.44
C ARG A 886 -9.97 19.75 16.22
N SER A 887 -10.72 19.20 15.27
CA SER A 887 -11.24 19.89 14.09
C SER A 887 -12.33 20.90 14.47
N ARG A 888 -12.09 22.21 14.24
CA ARG A 888 -13.08 23.28 14.53
C ARG A 888 -14.30 23.23 13.61
N THR A 889 -14.11 22.79 12.37
CA THR A 889 -15.17 22.67 11.35
C THR A 889 -16.00 21.39 11.48
N GLY A 890 -15.67 20.50 12.42
CA GLY A 890 -16.29 19.19 12.55
C GLY A 890 -15.82 18.16 11.50
N SER A 891 -14.83 18.48 10.66
CA SER A 891 -14.23 17.50 9.74
C SER A 891 -13.65 16.31 10.51
N VAL A 892 -13.99 15.09 10.07
CA VAL A 892 -13.48 13.84 10.66
C VAL A 892 -12.27 13.38 9.84
N PRO A 893 -11.04 13.42 10.39
CA PRO A 893 -9.85 12.98 9.67
C PRO A 893 -9.90 11.48 9.42
N GLY A 894 -9.51 11.06 8.22
CA GLY A 894 -9.26 9.66 7.87
C GLY A 894 -7.78 9.27 7.95
N ASN A 895 -7.32 8.45 7.02
CA ASN A 895 -5.96 7.87 7.02
C ASN A 895 -4.87 8.95 6.96
N LEU A 896 -4.02 9.02 8.01
CA LEU A 896 -3.01 10.05 8.19
C LEU A 896 -1.63 9.63 7.66
N ILE A 897 -1.00 10.53 6.90
CA ILE A 897 0.41 10.44 6.51
C ILE A 897 1.13 11.77 6.81
N CYS A 898 2.45 11.74 6.96
CA CYS A 898 3.27 12.95 7.09
C CYS A 898 4.05 13.22 5.80
N TYR A 899 4.08 14.49 5.38
CA TYR A 899 4.86 14.94 4.23
C TYR A 899 5.28 16.40 4.42
N GLN A 900 6.58 16.70 4.23
CA GLN A 900 7.13 18.07 4.23
C GLN A 900 6.57 19.03 5.32
N GLY A 901 6.55 18.59 6.59
CA GLY A 901 6.07 19.42 7.73
C GLY A 901 4.54 19.58 7.85
N ALA A 902 3.77 18.86 7.03
CA ALA A 902 2.32 18.78 7.09
C ALA A 902 1.86 17.37 7.50
N VAL A 903 0.60 17.27 7.93
CA VAL A 903 -0.15 16.01 7.98
C VAL A 903 -1.18 16.05 6.84
N ILE A 904 -1.24 14.98 6.07
CA ILE A 904 -2.25 14.77 5.04
C ILE A 904 -3.22 13.71 5.56
N SER A 905 -4.52 13.93 5.39
CA SER A 905 -5.57 12.98 5.77
C SER A 905 -6.38 12.56 4.55
N GLN A 906 -6.56 11.27 4.33
CA GLN A 906 -7.50 10.73 3.34
C GLN A 906 -8.74 10.22 4.06
N GLY A 907 -9.78 11.05 4.13
CA GLY A 907 -11.11 10.69 4.60
C GLY A 907 -11.91 9.89 3.57
N ALA A 908 -13.14 9.53 3.95
CA ALA A 908 -14.11 8.90 3.06
C ALA A 908 -14.60 9.84 1.95
N GLN A 909 -14.65 11.16 2.21
CA GLN A 909 -15.18 12.18 1.29
C GLN A 909 -14.10 13.08 0.68
N GLU A 910 -13.03 13.40 1.43
CA GLU A 910 -12.03 14.41 1.05
C GLU A 910 -10.61 13.98 1.44
N LEU A 911 -9.63 14.39 0.63
CA LEU A 911 -8.20 14.46 0.95
C LEU A 911 -7.91 15.86 1.50
N GLU A 912 -7.46 15.94 2.75
CA GLU A 912 -7.19 17.20 3.46
C GLU A 912 -5.69 17.36 3.77
N CYS A 913 -5.24 18.61 3.90
CA CYS A 913 -3.89 18.96 4.34
C CYS A 913 -3.93 19.90 5.55
N PHE A 914 -3.12 19.58 6.56
CA PHE A 914 -3.04 20.23 7.86
C PHE A 914 -1.58 20.61 8.17
N PHE A 915 -1.36 21.75 8.82
CA PHE A 915 -0.02 22.08 9.33
C PHE A 915 0.35 21.22 10.55
N GLN A 916 1.63 20.93 10.76
CA GLN A 916 2.10 20.40 12.05
C GLN A 916 2.37 21.56 13.02
N ILE A 917 1.86 21.47 14.25
CA ILE A 917 1.88 22.58 15.23
C ILE A 917 3.30 23.07 15.51
N GLU A 918 4.26 22.16 15.74
CA GLU A 918 5.66 22.52 16.03
C GLU A 918 6.44 23.07 14.82
N ASP A 919 6.04 22.73 13.61
CA ASP A 919 6.67 23.25 12.39
C ASP A 919 6.11 24.63 12.07
N LEU A 920 4.79 24.80 12.19
CA LEU A 920 4.13 26.09 12.04
C LEU A 920 4.59 27.09 13.10
N ARG A 921 4.67 26.71 14.38
CA ARG A 921 5.14 27.60 15.46
C ARG A 921 6.58 28.06 15.22
N ARG A 922 7.46 27.18 14.73
CA ARG A 922 8.84 27.55 14.37
C ARG A 922 8.92 28.45 13.14
N GLN A 923 8.07 28.22 12.13
CA GLN A 923 7.98 29.13 10.98
C GLN A 923 7.46 30.51 11.41
N VAL A 924 6.32 30.58 12.09
CA VAL A 924 5.68 31.83 12.51
C VAL A 924 6.57 32.66 13.44
N ALA A 925 7.32 32.02 14.33
CA ALA A 925 8.30 32.70 15.18
C ALA A 925 9.49 33.30 14.39
N ALA A 926 9.86 32.72 13.25
CA ALA A 926 10.86 33.29 12.34
C ALA A 926 10.26 34.41 11.48
N ASP A 927 9.09 34.16 10.85
CA ASP A 927 8.36 35.12 10.03
C ASP A 927 8.10 36.42 10.82
N LEU A 928 7.63 36.35 12.07
CA LEU A 928 7.40 37.50 12.96
C LEU A 928 8.67 38.14 13.53
N ALA A 929 9.80 37.43 13.58
CA ALA A 929 11.07 38.00 14.02
C ALA A 929 11.75 38.84 12.92
N GLU A 930 11.52 38.49 11.65
CA GLU A 930 11.95 39.29 10.49
C GLU A 930 10.93 40.39 10.14
N HIS A 931 9.63 40.08 10.23
CA HIS A 931 8.52 40.96 9.85
C HIS A 931 7.42 41.00 10.94
N PRO A 932 7.56 41.83 11.99
CA PRO A 932 6.63 41.88 13.14
C PRO A 932 5.19 42.33 12.85
N ASP A 933 4.90 42.76 11.61
CA ASP A 933 3.59 43.19 11.10
C ASP A 933 3.19 42.40 9.83
N ASP A 934 3.71 41.18 9.62
CA ASP A 934 3.17 40.27 8.59
C ASP A 934 1.78 39.77 9.04
N PRO A 935 0.69 40.13 8.32
CA PRO A 935 -0.66 39.69 8.69
C PRO A 935 -0.84 38.18 8.60
N ALA A 936 -0.19 37.49 7.66
CA ALA A 936 -0.30 36.03 7.52
C ALA A 936 0.40 35.30 8.67
N ALA A 937 1.55 35.81 9.13
CA ALA A 937 2.22 35.28 10.31
C ALA A 937 1.45 35.59 11.60
N LEU A 938 0.88 36.80 11.74
CA LEU A 938 0.01 37.17 12.86
C LEU A 938 -1.27 36.32 12.92
N ALA A 939 -1.90 36.02 11.78
CA ALA A 939 -3.09 35.16 11.72
C ALA A 939 -2.79 33.74 12.22
N ARG A 940 -1.71 33.12 11.72
CA ARG A 940 -1.23 31.79 12.16
C ARG A 940 -0.83 31.77 13.63
N GLN A 941 -0.24 32.86 14.14
CA GLN A 941 0.08 32.97 15.57
C GLN A 941 -1.18 32.98 16.41
N GLY A 942 -2.21 33.73 16.01
CA GLY A 942 -3.53 33.71 16.65
C GLY A 942 -4.22 32.35 16.57
N GLU A 943 -4.11 31.66 15.43
CA GLU A 943 -4.64 30.31 15.22
C GLU A 943 -4.00 29.25 16.13
N LEU A 944 -2.68 29.31 16.31
CA LEU A 944 -1.93 28.46 17.25
C LEU A 944 -2.34 28.75 18.70
N LEU A 945 -2.47 30.02 19.07
CA LEU A 945 -2.93 30.44 20.40
C LEU A 945 -4.38 30.00 20.68
N LEU A 946 -5.24 29.98 19.65
CA LEU A 946 -6.60 29.46 19.73
C LEU A 946 -6.61 27.94 19.95
N ASP A 947 -5.68 27.19 19.37
CA ASP A 947 -5.54 25.74 19.60
C ASP A 947 -5.02 25.42 21.01
N GLU A 948 -4.16 26.29 21.54
CA GLU A 948 -3.70 26.29 22.93
C GLU A 948 -4.77 26.76 23.95
N GLY A 949 -5.98 27.17 23.50
CA GLY A 949 -7.04 27.69 24.36
C GLY A 949 -6.77 29.10 24.94
N ARG A 950 -5.80 29.83 24.40
CA ARG A 950 -5.35 31.14 24.88
C ARG A 950 -6.13 32.26 24.20
N HIS A 951 -7.46 32.22 24.37
CA HIS A 951 -8.43 33.00 23.56
C HIS A 951 -8.12 34.50 23.48
N ALA A 952 -7.75 35.14 24.60
CA ALA A 952 -7.45 36.58 24.62
C ALA A 952 -6.25 36.96 23.73
N GLU A 953 -5.13 36.23 23.85
CA GLU A 953 -3.94 36.45 23.03
C GLU A 953 -4.20 36.11 21.56
N ALA A 954 -5.00 35.06 21.30
CA ALA A 954 -5.44 34.71 19.96
C ALA A 954 -6.23 35.84 19.29
N ILE A 955 -7.23 36.39 20.01
CA ILE A 955 -8.06 37.51 19.55
C ILE A 955 -7.21 38.74 19.22
N ASP A 956 -6.25 39.12 20.07
CA ASP A 956 -5.42 40.31 19.82
C ASP A 956 -4.50 40.14 18.59
N HIS A 957 -3.93 38.94 18.38
CA HIS A 957 -3.17 38.63 17.16
C HIS A 957 -4.06 38.63 15.90
N LEU A 958 -5.28 38.06 15.98
CA LEU A 958 -6.23 37.99 14.87
C LEU A 958 -6.80 39.37 14.51
N ARG A 959 -7.16 40.20 15.50
CA ARG A 959 -7.57 41.61 15.30
C ARG A 959 -6.48 42.41 14.61
N ARG A 960 -5.21 42.31 15.05
CA ARG A 960 -4.08 43.01 14.42
C ARG A 960 -3.85 42.54 12.98
N SER A 961 -3.94 41.23 12.72
CA SER A 961 -3.86 40.71 11.36
C SER A 961 -4.99 41.24 10.47
N TYR A 962 -6.24 41.16 10.92
CA TYR A 962 -7.42 41.61 10.16
C TYR A 962 -7.42 43.13 9.89
N ALA A 963 -6.89 43.92 10.83
CA ALA A 963 -6.70 45.36 10.65
C ALA A 963 -5.58 45.73 9.65
N LEU A 964 -4.56 44.88 9.51
CA LEU A 964 -3.49 45.04 8.51
C LEU A 964 -3.90 44.52 7.13
N ASN A 965 -4.71 43.46 7.07
CA ASN A 965 -5.28 42.90 5.86
C ASN A 965 -6.64 42.26 6.15
N ALA A 966 -7.71 42.78 5.55
CA ALA A 966 -9.09 42.32 5.77
C ALA A 966 -9.40 40.99 5.06
N ASP A 967 -8.65 39.95 5.40
CA ASP A 967 -8.73 38.61 4.84
C ASP A 967 -9.93 37.81 5.38
N PRO A 968 -10.76 37.19 4.53
CA PRO A 968 -11.93 36.41 4.96
C PRO A 968 -11.63 35.21 5.85
N HIS A 969 -10.47 34.56 5.71
CA HIS A 969 -10.10 33.42 6.57
C HIS A 969 -9.74 33.89 7.98
N THR A 970 -8.99 34.99 8.08
CA THR A 970 -8.65 35.68 9.33
C THR A 970 -9.92 36.21 10.03
N ARG A 971 -10.90 36.73 9.28
CA ARG A 971 -12.24 37.06 9.81
C ARG A 971 -12.91 35.83 10.47
N GLY A 972 -12.93 34.69 9.78
CA GLY A 972 -13.50 33.45 10.29
C GLY A 972 -12.82 32.96 11.57
N LEU A 973 -11.48 32.97 11.61
CA LEU A 973 -10.71 32.64 12.81
C LEU A 973 -11.00 33.59 13.98
N LEU A 974 -11.20 34.89 13.73
CA LEU A 974 -11.59 35.87 14.76
C LEU A 974 -13.03 35.62 15.26
N VAL A 975 -13.97 35.28 14.37
CA VAL A 975 -15.34 34.86 14.72
C VAL A 975 -15.33 33.61 15.60
N ASP A 976 -14.53 32.60 15.27
CA ASP A 976 -14.32 31.41 16.12
C ASP A 976 -13.73 31.79 17.49
N ALA A 977 -12.65 32.58 17.51
CA ALA A 977 -11.97 32.95 18.76
C ALA A 977 -12.87 33.76 19.72
N LEU A 978 -13.63 34.72 19.22
CA LEU A 978 -14.62 35.49 20.00
C LEU A 978 -15.77 34.58 20.49
N THR A 979 -16.21 33.62 19.66
CA THR A 979 -17.24 32.65 20.03
C THR A 979 -16.76 31.71 21.15
N GLU A 980 -15.54 31.17 21.05
CA GLU A 980 -14.96 30.28 22.07
C GLU A 980 -14.66 31.05 23.38
N ALA A 981 -14.21 32.30 23.29
CA ALA A 981 -14.07 33.20 24.44
C ALA A 981 -15.40 33.37 25.19
N LEU A 982 -16.46 33.79 24.50
CA LEU A 982 -17.81 33.96 25.07
C LEU A 982 -18.42 32.65 25.58
N ALA A 983 -18.10 31.50 24.95
CA ALA A 983 -18.58 30.20 25.40
C ALA A 983 -17.87 29.73 26.69
N SER A 984 -16.62 30.14 26.89
CA SER A 984 -15.79 29.80 28.06
C SER A 984 -16.10 30.69 29.28
N ASP A 985 -16.02 32.01 29.15
CA ASP A 985 -16.48 32.97 30.17
C ASP A 985 -17.21 34.16 29.50
N PHE A 986 -18.54 34.05 29.43
CA PHE A 986 -19.40 35.09 28.86
C PHE A 986 -19.33 36.42 29.63
N LYS A 987 -19.04 36.39 30.93
CA LYS A 987 -19.01 37.57 31.80
C LYS A 987 -17.75 38.38 31.57
N GLN A 988 -16.60 37.71 31.51
CA GLN A 988 -15.30 38.31 31.19
C GLN A 988 -15.26 38.86 29.77
N HIS A 989 -15.91 38.17 28.82
CA HIS A 989 -15.83 38.50 27.40
C HIS A 989 -17.04 39.27 26.84
N ARG A 990 -17.97 39.76 27.67
CA ARG A 990 -19.25 40.37 27.23
C ARG A 990 -19.11 41.51 26.21
N GLU A 991 -18.01 42.26 26.25
CA GLU A 991 -17.72 43.34 25.29
C GLU A 991 -17.51 42.82 23.85
N ALA A 992 -17.11 41.54 23.68
CA ALA A 992 -16.95 40.89 22.38
C ALA A 992 -18.27 40.61 21.64
N VAL A 993 -19.43 40.76 22.29
CA VAL A 993 -20.75 40.45 21.70
C VAL A 993 -21.05 41.36 20.50
N GLU A 994 -20.77 42.66 20.60
CA GLU A 994 -21.02 43.62 19.52
C GLU A 994 -20.05 43.39 18.34
N GLU A 995 -18.76 43.17 18.62
CA GLU A 995 -17.74 42.83 17.62
C GLU A 995 -18.10 41.54 16.87
N LEU A 996 -18.39 40.45 17.60
CA LEU A 996 -18.79 39.18 17.01
C LEU A 996 -20.08 39.29 16.17
N GLY A 997 -21.07 40.03 16.66
CA GLY A 997 -22.30 40.31 15.90
C GLY A 997 -22.06 41.10 14.60
N SER A 998 -21.05 41.97 14.58
CA SER A 998 -20.64 42.71 13.37
C SER A 998 -19.82 41.88 12.38
N LEU A 999 -19.07 40.88 12.87
CA LEU A 999 -18.20 40.02 12.06
C LEU A 999 -18.91 38.76 11.53
N ALA A 1000 -19.96 38.27 12.21
CA ALA A 1000 -20.73 37.08 11.84
C ALA A 1000 -21.67 37.37 10.64
N THR A 1001 -21.14 37.23 9.43
CA THR A 1001 -21.85 37.52 8.18
C THR A 1001 -22.56 36.31 7.58
N GLU A 1002 -22.12 35.08 7.89
CA GLU A 1002 -22.68 33.86 7.31
C GLU A 1002 -23.80 33.27 8.20
N PRO A 1003 -24.85 32.62 7.64
CA PRO A 1003 -25.97 32.11 8.44
C PRO A 1003 -25.57 31.11 9.54
N GLN A 1004 -24.48 30.36 9.32
CA GLN A 1004 -23.93 29.41 10.29
C GLN A 1004 -23.21 30.12 11.43
N GLU A 1005 -22.46 31.19 11.13
CA GLU A 1005 -21.82 32.07 12.12
C GLU A 1005 -22.88 32.77 12.97
N GLN A 1006 -23.91 33.32 12.33
CA GLN A 1006 -25.03 33.99 13.01
C GLN A 1006 -25.79 33.05 13.94
N SER A 1007 -26.01 31.79 13.54
CA SER A 1007 -26.60 30.77 14.41
C SER A 1007 -25.69 30.41 15.60
N ARG A 1008 -24.36 30.39 15.43
CA ARG A 1008 -23.39 30.17 16.53
C ARG A 1008 -23.33 31.38 17.47
N TYR A 1009 -23.31 32.59 16.93
CA TYR A 1009 -23.37 33.86 17.66
C TYR A 1009 -24.62 33.96 18.55
N LEU A 1010 -25.82 33.85 17.99
CA LEU A 1010 -27.07 33.90 18.76
C LEU A 1010 -27.10 32.79 19.83
N ARG A 1011 -26.62 31.59 19.51
CA ARG A 1011 -26.56 30.48 20.46
C ARG A 1011 -25.61 30.75 21.63
N VAL A 1012 -24.41 31.29 21.40
CA VAL A 1012 -23.46 31.57 22.50
C VAL A 1012 -23.93 32.74 23.35
N VAL A 1013 -24.53 33.78 22.74
CA VAL A 1013 -25.09 34.93 23.46
C VAL A 1013 -26.30 34.53 24.31
N GLY A 1014 -27.27 33.80 23.75
CA GLY A 1014 -28.44 33.31 24.49
C GLY A 1014 -28.05 32.39 25.65
N GLN A 1015 -27.10 31.48 25.43
CA GLN A 1015 -26.58 30.62 26.50
C GLN A 1015 -25.80 31.40 27.56
N GLY A 1016 -25.03 32.42 27.17
CA GLY A 1016 -24.29 33.29 28.07
C GLY A 1016 -25.19 34.12 28.98
N LEU A 1017 -26.17 34.80 28.39
CA LEU A 1017 -27.21 35.55 29.11
C LEU A 1017 -27.99 34.64 30.07
N GLN A 1018 -28.32 33.42 29.63
CA GLN A 1018 -29.00 32.43 30.47
C GLN A 1018 -28.15 31.97 31.66
N ARG A 1019 -26.82 31.85 31.52
CA ARG A 1019 -25.89 31.51 32.62
C ARG A 1019 -25.77 32.65 33.65
N GLU A 1020 -25.76 33.90 33.20
CA GLU A 1020 -25.74 35.09 34.07
C GLU A 1020 -27.12 35.41 34.70
N GLY A 1021 -28.18 34.70 34.31
CA GLY A 1021 -29.54 34.85 34.83
C GLY A 1021 -30.40 35.90 34.11
N GLU A 1022 -29.93 36.44 32.98
CA GLU A 1022 -30.66 37.38 32.12
C GLU A 1022 -31.65 36.64 31.20
N TYR A 1023 -32.61 35.93 31.82
CA TYR A 1023 -33.50 35.01 31.14
C TYR A 1023 -34.39 35.64 30.04
N TRP A 1024 -34.76 36.92 30.18
CA TRP A 1024 -35.57 37.60 29.16
C TRP A 1024 -34.76 37.98 27.92
N PRO A 1025 -33.61 38.68 28.01
CA PRO A 1025 -32.68 38.83 26.89
C PRO A 1025 -32.25 37.49 26.26
N ALA A 1026 -32.02 36.45 27.07
CA ALA A 1026 -31.72 35.11 26.56
C ALA A 1026 -32.86 34.54 25.71
N PHE A 1027 -34.11 34.69 26.16
CA PHE A 1027 -35.29 34.29 25.40
C PHE A 1027 -35.47 35.09 24.10
N GLU A 1028 -35.28 36.41 24.13
CA GLU A 1028 -35.28 37.27 22.93
C GLU A 1028 -34.18 36.88 21.93
N THR A 1029 -33.05 36.32 22.40
CA THR A 1029 -31.95 35.83 21.53
C THR A 1029 -32.23 34.45 20.92
N TYR A 1030 -33.24 33.72 21.40
CA TYR A 1030 -33.64 32.39 20.90
C TYR A 1030 -34.85 32.41 19.95
N LEU A 1031 -35.44 33.58 19.67
CA LEU A 1031 -36.60 33.79 18.78
C LEU A 1031 -36.20 34.15 17.34
#